data_AF-A0A4P5VGD0-F1
#
_entry.id   AF-A0A4P5VGD0-F1
#
_cell.length_a   1.000
_cell.length_b   1.000
_cell.length_c   1.000
_cell.angle_alpha   90.00
_cell.angle_beta   90.00
_cell.angle_gamma   90.00
#
_symmetry.space_group_name_H-M   'P 1'
#
loop_
_entity.id
_entity.type
_entity.pdbx_description
1 polymer ?
#
loop_
_entity_poly.entity_id
_entity_poly.type
_entity_poly.pdbx_seq_one_letter_code
_entity_poly.pdbx_strand_id
1 'polypeptide(L)'
;MEAFRRTLGVHSDTLKRREQGQVLRSASRPDQLGLLQQAIDGDDDRADADEESVLEEADQEHRLAVATAALAVGPSEWALLDEMADISRQAAHQADARIDYLRTWIRRHLCPDLGQPGARWNEERLLIFTEYADTKRWLEEQLRGLIAGSDLEQKRIATFHGGIGDEKREALKRSFNSPPALDPLRILIATDAAREGVNLQNHCRYLFHFDVPWNPGRMEQRNGRIDRTLQRSPEVYCHYFVLPQRPEDRVLDVLVQKTEEIRSALGSLPPVVVGKLNELLAKGINPTAIAAMIDEIGGVDQGEGFKRTQALMSLELEDSRERSEELKAQISRLEKALQKSEQWLHFSSELFRDALNTSLRVSARQGEAIPQLLPKDPAAAAADPERAEWIFPSAKELPGGEHSWGDVLDALRPPRQPGQKLWDWRRDTAAQPVVFKDPQEVNADRVHLHLEHPLVQRLLNRFLVRGFQTDELSRAAVLTTGDDTAKLILLARLSLYGHGAARLHDEVIELVAEWDPMDRDPADPARRLRVLNATKTDMALADLETSLQQRLPAASPEVQQQLRLGLPADVTQLKQRLEALAGERAAKAQQLLGQRAEAEAAAFVKVLEEQRERILKTRSKYDSEADQLAFSFATDEQAQLRQLRDNRNHWEKRLARIDRDLELEPAAIRRSFAVSTAPRIEPAGAIYLWPLEANA
;
A
#
# COMPACT_ATOMS: atom_id res chain seq x y z
N MET A 1 -12.34 2.64 37.83
CA MET A 1 -11.95 2.70 39.26
C MET A 1 -10.81 1.77 39.62
N GLU A 2 -10.60 0.68 38.89
CA GLU A 2 -9.48 -0.24 39.13
C GLU A 2 -8.09 0.40 38.99
N ALA A 3 -7.86 1.20 37.94
CA ALA A 3 -6.60 1.96 37.78
C ALA A 3 -6.34 2.89 38.99
N PHE A 4 -7.34 3.68 39.40
CA PHE A 4 -7.24 4.55 40.57
C PHE A 4 -6.96 3.78 41.86
N ARG A 5 -7.60 2.62 42.06
CA ARG A 5 -7.36 1.73 43.20
C ARG A 5 -5.90 1.26 43.26
N ARG A 6 -5.34 0.85 42.12
CA ARG A 6 -3.95 0.40 42.03
C ARG A 6 -2.98 1.57 42.29
N THR A 7 -3.19 2.71 41.64
CA THR A 7 -2.39 3.93 41.85
C THR A 7 -2.41 4.37 43.32
N LEU A 8 -3.59 4.37 43.96
CA LEU A 8 -3.73 4.69 45.37
C LEU A 8 -3.00 3.69 46.28
N GLY A 9 -3.02 2.40 45.91
CA GLY A 9 -2.23 1.36 46.58
C GLY A 9 -0.72 1.64 46.51
N VAL A 10 -0.20 1.91 45.32
CA VAL A 10 1.22 2.27 45.11
C VAL A 10 1.59 3.54 45.88
N HIS A 11 0.72 4.55 45.87
CA HIS A 11 0.88 5.79 46.62
C HIS A 11 0.97 5.55 48.13
N SER A 12 0.00 4.81 48.70
CA SER A 12 -0.05 4.45 50.12
C SER A 12 1.18 3.65 50.55
N ASP A 13 1.58 2.64 49.76
CA ASP A 13 2.73 1.80 50.05
C ASP A 13 4.06 2.58 50.01
N THR A 14 4.17 3.53 49.08
CA THR A 14 5.36 4.40 48.96
C THR A 14 5.49 5.33 50.16
N LEU A 15 4.37 5.90 50.62
CA LEU A 15 4.34 6.74 51.82
C LEU A 15 4.66 5.94 53.10
N LYS A 16 4.15 4.71 53.22
CA LYS A 16 4.43 3.81 54.36
C LYS A 16 5.92 3.46 54.45
N ARG A 17 6.56 3.15 53.30
CA ARG A 17 8.01 2.87 53.25
C ARG A 17 8.86 4.09 53.64
N ARG A 18 8.40 5.30 53.31
CA ARG A 18 9.07 6.56 53.67
C ARG A 18 8.99 6.83 55.19
N GLU A 19 7.85 6.60 55.81
CA GLU A 19 7.67 6.75 57.27
C GLU A 19 8.54 5.76 58.06
N GLN A 20 8.73 4.54 57.53
CA GLN A 20 9.59 3.50 58.11
C GLN A 20 11.10 3.76 57.94
N GLY A 21 11.51 4.93 57.44
CA GLY A 21 12.91 5.35 57.37
C GLY A 21 13.76 4.58 56.35
N GLN A 22 13.14 3.84 55.43
CA GLN A 22 13.88 3.23 54.32
C GLN A 22 14.29 4.34 53.34
N VAL A 23 15.59 4.62 53.28
CA VAL A 23 16.19 5.59 52.36
C VAL A 23 15.86 5.18 50.92
N LEU A 24 14.89 5.87 50.30
CA LEU A 24 14.76 5.92 48.85
C LEU A 24 16.03 6.60 48.33
N ARG A 25 16.99 5.82 47.82
CA ARG A 25 18.20 6.37 47.19
C ARG A 25 17.77 7.42 46.18
N SER A 26 18.30 8.63 46.34
CA SER A 26 18.03 9.79 45.51
C SER A 26 18.30 9.47 44.03
N ALA A 27 17.24 9.28 43.25
CA ALA A 27 17.28 9.48 41.81
C ALA A 27 16.91 10.95 41.56
N SER A 28 17.89 11.83 41.68
CA SER A 28 17.76 13.25 41.40
C SER A 28 17.95 13.51 39.91
N ARG A 29 16.87 13.39 39.11
CA ARG A 29 16.70 14.12 37.83
C ARG A 29 15.21 14.36 37.52
N PRO A 30 14.77 15.63 37.34
CA PRO A 30 13.42 15.96 36.86
C PRO A 30 13.11 15.45 35.44
N ASP A 31 14.13 15.11 34.64
CA ASP A 31 14.02 14.62 33.27
C ASP A 31 13.41 13.20 33.12
N GLN A 32 13.03 12.53 34.22
CA GLN A 32 12.53 11.14 34.20
C GLN A 32 11.01 11.01 34.40
N LEU A 33 10.24 12.10 34.35
CA LEU A 33 8.76 12.06 34.35
C LEU A 33 8.19 12.03 32.92
N GLY A 34 8.83 11.25 32.04
CA GLY A 34 8.61 11.28 30.60
C GLY A 34 7.18 10.84 30.21
N LEU A 35 6.60 9.85 30.90
CA LEU A 35 5.24 9.36 30.61
C LEU A 35 4.16 10.41 30.91
N LEU A 36 4.36 11.26 31.92
CA LEU A 36 3.39 12.27 32.36
C LEU A 36 3.55 13.62 31.65
N GLN A 37 4.75 13.96 31.17
CA GLN A 37 5.06 15.31 30.68
C GLN A 37 5.39 15.39 29.18
N GLN A 38 5.86 14.32 28.55
CA GLN A 38 6.26 14.37 27.14
C GLN A 38 5.10 14.03 26.20
N ALA A 39 5.02 14.77 25.09
CA ALA A 39 4.24 14.34 23.93
C ALA A 39 4.91 13.09 23.34
N ILE A 40 4.11 12.09 22.96
CA ILE A 40 4.62 10.90 22.27
C ILE A 40 5.16 11.38 20.91
N ASP A 41 6.45 11.16 20.67
CA ASP A 41 7.09 11.39 19.38
C ASP A 41 7.43 10.04 18.70
N GLY A 42 7.86 10.10 17.45
CA GLY A 42 8.18 8.91 16.65
C GLY A 42 9.39 8.10 17.13
N ASP A 43 10.11 8.57 18.16
CA ASP A 43 11.30 7.93 18.75
C ASP A 43 10.99 7.30 20.12
N ASP A 44 9.70 7.10 20.44
CA ASP A 44 9.26 6.45 21.67
C ASP A 44 9.52 4.93 21.66
N ASP A 45 10.70 4.54 22.15
CA ASP A 45 11.14 3.14 22.35
C ASP A 45 10.15 2.29 23.19
N ARG A 46 9.20 2.91 23.92
CA ARG A 46 8.18 2.19 24.72
C ARG A 46 7.15 1.46 23.86
N ALA A 47 7.07 1.75 22.57
CA ALA A 47 6.21 1.04 21.63
C ALA A 47 6.50 -0.47 21.52
N ASP A 48 7.75 -0.85 21.81
CA ASP A 48 8.27 -2.21 21.70
C ASP A 48 8.35 -2.94 23.05
N ALA A 49 8.08 -2.22 24.15
CA ALA A 49 8.00 -2.78 25.49
C ALA A 49 6.72 -3.62 25.69
N ASP A 50 6.83 -4.72 26.42
CA ASP A 50 5.69 -5.56 26.77
C ASP A 50 4.75 -4.88 27.79
N GLU A 51 3.48 -5.30 27.83
CA GLU A 51 2.46 -4.64 28.67
C GLU A 51 2.85 -4.60 30.15
N GLU A 52 3.57 -5.62 30.64
CA GLU A 52 4.02 -5.71 32.03
C GLU A 52 5.14 -4.71 32.33
N SER A 53 6.11 -4.51 31.44
CA SER A 53 7.17 -3.51 31.64
C SER A 53 6.65 -2.08 31.56
N VAL A 54 5.70 -1.77 30.66
CA VAL A 54 5.06 -0.45 30.60
C VAL A 54 4.29 -0.14 31.89
N LEU A 55 3.62 -1.14 32.46
CA LEU A 55 2.96 -1.02 33.76
C LEU A 55 3.96 -0.81 34.89
N GLU A 56 5.07 -1.54 34.90
CA GLU A 56 6.12 -1.38 35.89
C GLU A 56 6.78 0.01 35.81
N GLU A 57 7.03 0.52 34.62
CA GLU A 57 7.59 1.86 34.37
C GLU A 57 6.62 2.94 34.85
N ALA A 58 5.33 2.84 34.55
CA ALA A 58 4.29 3.74 35.07
C ALA A 58 4.21 3.71 36.61
N ASP A 59 4.28 2.51 37.22
CA ASP A 59 4.32 2.34 38.67
C ASP A 59 5.63 2.92 39.27
N GLN A 60 6.75 2.87 38.55
CA GLN A 60 8.04 3.45 38.95
C GLN A 60 8.02 4.98 38.87
N GLU A 61 7.52 5.56 37.78
CA GLU A 61 7.36 7.01 37.64
C GLU A 61 6.41 7.56 38.70
N HIS A 62 5.28 6.89 38.95
CA HIS A 62 4.37 7.30 40.01
C HIS A 62 5.06 7.28 41.39
N ARG A 63 5.86 6.25 41.68
CA ARG A 63 6.69 6.18 42.90
C ARG A 63 7.67 7.35 43.00
N LEU A 64 8.34 7.71 41.90
CA LEU A 64 9.28 8.83 41.85
C LEU A 64 8.58 10.18 42.03
N ALA A 65 7.43 10.40 41.40
CA ALA A 65 6.61 11.60 41.56
C ALA A 65 6.16 11.79 43.03
N VAL A 66 5.75 10.70 43.68
CA VAL A 66 5.36 10.71 45.09
C VAL A 66 6.57 10.93 46.02
N ALA A 67 7.73 10.37 45.68
CA ALA A 67 8.96 10.55 46.45
C ALA A 67 9.50 11.99 46.36
N THR A 68 9.31 12.65 45.21
CA THR A 68 9.73 14.04 44.96
C THR A 68 8.74 15.07 45.52
N ALA A 69 7.46 14.73 45.64
CA ALA A 69 6.47 15.57 46.31
C ALA A 69 6.85 15.78 47.81
N ALA A 70 7.18 17.02 48.15
CA ALA A 70 7.64 17.43 49.48
C ALA A 70 6.48 17.61 50.49
N LEU A 71 5.53 16.69 50.55
CA LEU A 71 4.43 16.73 51.51
C LEU A 71 4.78 15.88 52.74
N ALA A 72 4.87 16.51 53.91
CA ALA A 72 4.86 15.81 55.18
C ALA A 72 3.42 15.33 55.42
N VAL A 73 3.21 14.01 55.37
CA VAL A 73 1.88 13.40 55.55
C VAL A 73 1.57 13.38 57.04
N GLY A 74 0.60 14.18 57.47
CA GLY A 74 0.08 14.18 58.83
C GLY A 74 -0.96 13.08 59.06
N PRO A 75 -1.46 12.94 60.30
CA PRO A 75 -2.49 11.96 60.65
C PRO A 75 -3.80 12.14 59.87
N SER A 76 -4.12 13.38 59.49
CA SER A 76 -5.29 13.74 58.69
C SER A 76 -5.20 13.22 57.25
N GLU A 77 -4.04 13.32 56.62
CA GLU A 77 -3.85 12.85 55.25
C GLU A 77 -3.87 11.31 55.19
N TRP A 78 -3.37 10.63 56.22
CA TRP A 78 -3.49 9.17 56.34
C TRP A 78 -4.95 8.73 56.46
N ALA A 79 -5.74 9.42 57.30
CA ALA A 79 -7.17 9.15 57.41
C ALA A 79 -7.89 9.35 56.07
N LEU A 80 -7.52 10.39 55.32
CA LEU A 80 -8.08 10.65 53.99
C LEU A 80 -7.67 9.58 52.97
N LEU A 81 -6.41 9.11 52.99
CA LEU A 81 -5.96 8.01 52.13
C LEU A 81 -6.68 6.70 52.42
N ASP A 82 -6.92 6.39 53.69
CA ASP A 82 -7.68 5.20 54.09
C ASP A 82 -9.15 5.33 53.68
N GLU A 83 -9.76 6.51 53.84
CA GLU A 83 -11.11 6.80 53.36
C GLU A 83 -11.20 6.65 51.83
N MET A 84 -10.25 7.20 51.08
CA MET A 84 -10.18 7.05 49.62
C MET A 84 -10.01 5.58 49.22
N ALA A 85 -9.25 4.79 49.97
CA ALA A 85 -9.06 3.37 49.71
C ALA A 85 -10.33 2.57 50.00
N ASP A 86 -11.06 2.90 51.07
CA ASP A 86 -12.35 2.30 51.39
C ASP A 86 -13.41 2.61 50.34
N ILE A 87 -13.53 3.88 49.93
CA ILE A 87 -14.44 4.29 48.85
C ILE A 87 -14.09 3.53 47.57
N SER A 88 -12.80 3.48 47.20
CA SER A 88 -12.35 2.78 46.00
C SER A 88 -12.67 1.28 46.04
N ARG A 89 -12.46 0.61 47.19
CA ARG A 89 -12.82 -0.81 47.38
C ARG A 89 -14.32 -1.06 47.29
N GLN A 90 -15.13 -0.24 47.95
CA GLN A 90 -16.58 -0.40 47.94
C GLN A 90 -17.17 -0.13 46.55
N ALA A 91 -16.61 0.85 45.85
CA ALA A 91 -17.08 1.27 44.55
C ALA A 91 -16.61 0.32 43.44
N ALA A 92 -15.56 -0.48 43.63
CA ALA A 92 -15.08 -1.49 42.67
C ALA A 92 -16.16 -2.52 42.23
N HIS A 93 -17.19 -2.73 43.06
CA HIS A 93 -18.30 -3.65 42.78
C HIS A 93 -19.58 -2.94 42.30
N GLN A 94 -19.57 -1.62 42.16
CA GLN A 94 -20.72 -0.87 41.67
C GLN A 94 -20.74 -0.81 40.13
N ALA A 95 -21.94 -0.76 39.55
CA ALA A 95 -22.13 -0.60 38.12
C ALA A 95 -21.62 0.78 37.65
N ASP A 96 -20.71 0.81 36.67
CA ASP A 96 -20.20 2.04 36.09
C ASP A 96 -21.18 2.57 35.03
N ALA A 97 -21.70 3.78 35.22
CA ALA A 97 -22.68 4.40 34.32
C ALA A 97 -22.18 4.51 32.86
N ARG A 98 -20.86 4.63 32.64
CA ARG A 98 -20.28 4.65 31.28
C ARG A 98 -20.38 3.30 30.62
N ILE A 99 -20.22 2.21 31.37
CA ILE A 99 -20.40 0.84 30.88
C ILE A 99 -21.88 0.57 30.58
N ASP A 100 -22.80 1.07 31.40
CA ASP A 100 -24.23 0.95 31.12
C ASP A 100 -24.65 1.76 29.88
N TYR A 101 -24.05 2.93 29.67
CA TYR A 101 -24.21 3.69 28.44
C TYR A 101 -23.65 2.92 27.24
N LEU A 102 -22.41 2.41 27.32
CA LEU A 102 -21.80 1.59 26.27
C LEU A 102 -22.64 0.36 25.95
N ARG A 103 -23.19 -0.32 26.97
CA ARG A 103 -24.10 -1.45 26.78
C ARG A 103 -25.32 -1.05 25.95
N THR A 104 -25.96 0.05 26.32
CA THR A 104 -27.14 0.57 25.61
C THR A 104 -26.79 0.99 24.19
N TRP A 105 -25.63 1.61 24.01
CA TRP A 105 -25.13 2.07 22.72
C TRP A 105 -24.76 0.90 21.80
N ILE A 106 -23.99 -0.07 22.28
CA ILE A 106 -23.65 -1.31 21.55
C ILE A 106 -24.93 -2.04 21.17
N ARG A 107 -25.91 -2.13 22.07
CA ARG A 107 -27.21 -2.72 21.75
C ARG A 107 -27.89 -1.99 20.59
N ARG A 108 -27.92 -0.66 20.60
CA ARG A 108 -28.57 0.11 19.54
C ARG A 108 -27.82 0.08 18.20
N HIS A 109 -26.49 0.12 18.24
CA HIS A 109 -25.67 0.42 17.07
C HIS A 109 -24.85 -0.75 16.54
N LEU A 110 -24.61 -1.81 17.32
CA LEU A 110 -23.79 -2.96 16.91
C LEU A 110 -24.55 -4.30 17.01
N CYS A 111 -25.37 -4.49 18.05
CA CYS A 111 -26.05 -5.76 18.32
C CYS A 111 -27.46 -5.53 18.94
N PRO A 112 -28.51 -5.33 18.12
CA PRO A 112 -29.89 -5.05 18.57
C PRO A 112 -30.44 -6.03 19.62
N ASP A 113 -30.10 -7.31 19.44
CA ASP A 113 -30.58 -8.43 20.27
C ASP A 113 -29.63 -8.78 21.43
N LEU A 114 -28.69 -7.89 21.77
CA LEU A 114 -27.72 -8.12 22.85
C LEU A 114 -28.42 -8.53 24.15
N GLY A 115 -27.97 -9.65 24.73
CA GLY A 115 -28.57 -10.30 25.91
C GLY A 115 -29.44 -11.52 25.58
N GLN A 116 -29.73 -11.79 24.31
CA GLN A 116 -30.32 -13.05 23.86
C GLN A 116 -29.24 -14.06 23.41
N PRO A 117 -29.43 -15.37 23.61
CA PRO A 117 -28.53 -16.38 23.08
C PRO A 117 -28.43 -16.29 21.55
N GLY A 118 -27.22 -16.19 21.01
CA GLY A 118 -26.96 -16.06 19.58
C GLY A 118 -27.26 -14.68 19.00
N ALA A 119 -27.26 -13.62 19.83
CA ALA A 119 -27.49 -12.25 19.38
C ALA A 119 -26.62 -11.88 18.17
N ARG A 120 -27.25 -11.37 17.10
CA ARG A 120 -26.58 -11.07 15.84
C ARG A 120 -25.98 -9.68 15.85
N TRP A 121 -24.77 -9.58 15.31
CA TRP A 121 -24.03 -8.34 15.14
C TRP A 121 -24.25 -7.77 13.73
N ASN A 122 -24.29 -6.45 13.62
CA ASN A 122 -24.29 -5.78 12.32
C ASN A 122 -22.86 -5.63 11.77
N GLU A 123 -22.69 -4.76 10.77
CA GLU A 123 -21.42 -4.54 10.08
C GLU A 123 -20.63 -3.32 10.61
N GLU A 124 -21.12 -2.63 11.64
CA GLU A 124 -20.45 -1.45 12.19
C GLU A 124 -19.29 -1.85 13.11
N ARG A 125 -18.25 -1.01 13.15
CA ARG A 125 -17.11 -1.19 14.05
C ARG A 125 -16.96 -0.03 15.01
N LEU A 126 -16.45 -0.35 16.20
CA LEU A 126 -16.24 0.57 17.30
C LEU A 126 -14.77 0.51 17.74
N LEU A 127 -14.13 1.68 17.80
CA LEU A 127 -12.82 1.86 18.40
C LEU A 127 -12.99 2.54 19.76
N ILE A 128 -12.38 1.98 20.82
CA ILE A 128 -12.39 2.58 22.16
C ILE A 128 -10.94 2.86 22.56
N PHE A 129 -10.63 4.11 22.87
CA PHE A 129 -9.34 4.52 23.41
C PHE A 129 -9.37 4.65 24.93
N THR A 130 -8.26 4.23 25.54
CA THR A 130 -7.96 4.49 26.94
C THR A 130 -6.47 4.71 27.15
N GLU A 131 -6.09 5.64 28.01
CA GLU A 131 -4.70 5.93 28.35
C GLU A 131 -4.06 4.78 29.14
N TYR A 132 -4.81 4.21 30.09
CA TYR A 132 -4.27 3.26 31.06
C TYR A 132 -4.52 1.80 30.65
N ALA A 133 -3.45 1.00 30.64
CA ALA A 133 -3.52 -0.44 30.37
C ALA A 133 -4.43 -1.20 31.38
N ASP A 134 -4.46 -0.77 32.64
CA ASP A 134 -5.38 -1.34 33.65
C ASP A 134 -6.84 -1.11 33.29
N THR A 135 -7.18 0.09 32.82
CA THR A 135 -8.53 0.43 32.37
C THR A 135 -8.89 -0.35 31.12
N LYS A 136 -7.94 -0.55 30.18
CA LYS A 136 -8.12 -1.43 29.01
C LYS A 136 -8.49 -2.85 29.44
N ARG A 137 -7.72 -3.47 30.35
CA ARG A 137 -7.97 -4.84 30.83
C ARG A 137 -9.34 -4.97 31.49
N TRP A 138 -9.65 -4.04 32.40
CA TRP A 138 -10.96 -4.01 33.05
C TRP A 138 -12.10 -3.82 32.03
N LEU A 139 -11.95 -2.90 31.08
CA LEU A 139 -12.94 -2.65 30.03
C LEU A 139 -13.13 -3.88 29.14
N GLU A 140 -12.05 -4.57 28.78
CA GLU A 140 -12.12 -5.83 28.04
C GLU A 140 -12.93 -6.88 28.80
N GLU A 141 -12.66 -7.09 30.08
CA GLU A 141 -13.41 -8.04 30.93
C GLU A 141 -14.90 -7.68 31.01
N GLN A 142 -15.22 -6.40 31.24
CA GLN A 142 -16.60 -5.94 31.30
C GLN A 142 -17.31 -6.14 29.96
N LEU A 143 -16.71 -5.70 28.85
CA LEU A 143 -17.31 -5.84 27.53
C LEU A 143 -17.47 -7.30 27.11
N ARG A 144 -16.51 -8.18 27.43
CA ARG A 144 -16.62 -9.63 27.21
C ARG A 144 -17.79 -10.24 28.00
N GLY A 145 -17.96 -9.83 29.26
CA GLY A 145 -19.12 -10.21 30.07
C GLY A 145 -20.44 -9.71 29.48
N LEU A 146 -20.47 -8.49 28.93
CA LEU A 146 -21.67 -7.92 28.31
C LEU A 146 -22.12 -8.62 27.02
N ILE A 147 -21.16 -9.12 26.24
CA ILE A 147 -21.43 -9.80 24.96
C ILE A 147 -21.53 -11.31 25.11
N ALA A 148 -21.45 -11.82 26.34
CA ALA A 148 -21.56 -13.24 26.64
C ALA A 148 -22.89 -13.80 26.13
N GLY A 149 -22.83 -14.93 25.45
CA GLY A 149 -23.95 -15.57 24.76
C GLY A 149 -24.24 -15.01 23.37
N SER A 150 -23.52 -14.00 22.87
CA SER A 150 -23.70 -13.47 21.51
C SER A 150 -22.98 -14.29 20.44
N ASP A 151 -23.35 -14.10 19.18
CA ASP A 151 -22.72 -14.79 18.06
C ASP A 151 -21.21 -14.46 17.95
N LEU A 152 -20.38 -15.51 17.90
CA LEU A 152 -18.91 -15.43 17.80
C LEU A 152 -18.24 -14.54 18.87
N GLU A 153 -18.82 -14.47 20.08
CA GLU A 153 -18.38 -13.57 21.18
C GLU A 153 -16.86 -13.47 21.37
N GLN A 154 -16.14 -14.60 21.29
CA GLN A 154 -14.70 -14.67 21.52
C GLN A 154 -13.89 -13.89 20.47
N LYS A 155 -14.45 -13.71 19.27
CA LYS A 155 -13.80 -13.04 18.13
C LYS A 155 -14.31 -11.60 17.91
N ARG A 156 -15.28 -11.12 18.70
CA ARG A 156 -15.87 -9.77 18.52
C ARG A 156 -15.01 -8.65 19.09
N ILE A 157 -14.17 -8.95 20.08
CA ILE A 157 -13.35 -7.97 20.81
C ILE A 157 -11.86 -8.33 20.69
N ALA A 158 -11.06 -7.33 20.32
CA ALA A 158 -9.60 -7.40 20.37
C ALA A 158 -8.99 -6.17 21.04
N THR A 159 -7.75 -6.29 21.49
CA THR A 159 -7.00 -5.20 22.14
C THR A 159 -5.77 -4.81 21.32
N PHE A 160 -5.45 -3.52 21.29
CA PHE A 160 -4.34 -2.95 20.57
C PHE A 160 -3.47 -2.09 21.50
N HIS A 161 -2.28 -2.58 21.86
CA HIS A 161 -1.39 -1.95 22.87
C HIS A 161 0.08 -2.11 22.48
N GLY A 162 0.97 -1.37 23.17
CA GLY A 162 2.42 -1.60 23.10
C GLY A 162 2.76 -3.05 23.48
N GLY A 163 3.74 -3.66 22.82
CA GLY A 163 4.14 -5.05 23.12
C GLY A 163 3.37 -6.16 22.40
N ILE A 164 2.31 -5.84 21.63
CA ILE A 164 1.78 -6.79 20.65
C ILE A 164 2.81 -6.86 19.51
N GLY A 165 3.60 -7.94 19.45
CA GLY A 165 4.66 -8.08 18.43
C GLY A 165 4.17 -7.78 17.01
N ASP A 166 5.07 -7.32 16.14
CA ASP A 166 4.73 -6.73 14.83
C ASP A 166 3.79 -7.59 13.98
N GLU A 167 3.99 -8.91 13.97
CA GLU A 167 3.13 -9.83 13.22
C GLU A 167 1.66 -9.81 13.70
N LYS A 168 1.43 -9.80 15.01
CA LYS A 168 0.07 -9.71 15.59
C LYS A 168 -0.53 -8.33 15.36
N ARG A 169 0.30 -7.28 15.42
CA ARG A 169 -0.11 -5.90 15.14
C ARG A 169 -0.66 -5.78 13.71
N GLU A 170 0.08 -6.25 12.71
CA GLU A 170 -0.34 -6.22 11.31
C GLU A 170 -1.55 -7.12 11.04
N ALA A 171 -1.63 -8.29 11.70
CA ALA A 171 -2.81 -9.15 11.61
C ALA A 171 -4.08 -8.45 12.15
N LEU A 172 -3.98 -7.75 13.29
CA LEU A 172 -5.10 -7.00 13.87
C LEU A 172 -5.50 -5.80 13.01
N LYS A 173 -4.54 -5.05 12.45
CA LYS A 173 -4.82 -3.97 11.50
C LYS A 173 -5.59 -4.49 10.29
N ARG A 174 -5.15 -5.63 9.72
CA ARG A 174 -5.82 -6.27 8.58
C ARG A 174 -7.23 -6.72 8.95
N SER A 175 -7.38 -7.41 10.08
CA SER A 175 -8.67 -7.89 10.61
C SER A 175 -9.65 -6.72 10.84
N PHE A 176 -9.15 -5.61 11.40
CA PHE A 176 -9.96 -4.44 11.69
C PHE A 176 -10.38 -3.65 10.44
N ASN A 177 -9.55 -3.63 9.40
CA ASN A 177 -9.83 -2.96 8.13
C ASN A 177 -10.47 -3.85 7.06
N SER A 178 -10.65 -5.15 7.32
CA SER A 178 -11.31 -6.07 6.37
C SER A 178 -12.82 -5.85 6.33
N PRO A 179 -13.52 -6.27 5.27
CA PRO A 179 -14.98 -6.26 5.25
C PRO A 179 -15.60 -6.98 6.46
N PRO A 180 -16.58 -6.39 7.17
CA PRO A 180 -17.23 -6.99 8.34
C PRO A 180 -17.88 -8.36 8.08
N ALA A 181 -18.22 -8.65 6.82
CA ALA A 181 -18.73 -9.96 6.39
C ALA A 181 -17.66 -11.07 6.41
N LEU A 182 -16.38 -10.72 6.23
CA LEU A 182 -15.26 -11.65 6.18
C LEU A 182 -14.58 -11.81 7.55
N ASP A 183 -14.58 -10.77 8.36
CA ASP A 183 -13.95 -10.77 9.68
C ASP A 183 -14.98 -10.43 10.79
N PRO A 184 -15.13 -11.26 11.82
CA PRO A 184 -16.10 -11.06 12.88
C PRO A 184 -15.73 -9.96 13.89
N LEU A 185 -14.51 -9.41 13.87
CA LEU A 185 -14.08 -8.36 14.80
C LEU A 185 -14.99 -7.12 14.69
N ARG A 186 -15.46 -6.60 15.84
CA ARG A 186 -16.37 -5.44 15.90
C ARG A 186 -15.88 -4.34 16.83
N ILE A 187 -15.23 -4.70 17.93
CA ILE A 187 -14.76 -3.74 18.93
C ILE A 187 -13.25 -3.88 19.07
N LEU A 188 -12.53 -2.77 18.91
CA LEU A 188 -11.10 -2.68 19.17
C LEU A 188 -10.87 -1.75 20.35
N ILE A 189 -10.19 -2.24 21.39
CA ILE A 189 -9.81 -1.43 22.56
C ILE A 189 -8.33 -1.10 22.43
N ALA A 190 -7.98 0.17 22.32
CA ALA A 190 -6.62 0.63 22.07
C ALA A 190 -6.06 1.48 23.20
N THR A 191 -4.76 1.35 23.48
CA THR A 191 -4.01 2.23 24.38
C THR A 191 -3.11 3.20 23.64
N ASP A 192 -2.71 4.29 24.30
CA ASP A 192 -1.79 5.30 23.72
C ASP A 192 -0.41 4.75 23.38
N ALA A 193 0.04 3.70 24.09
CA ALA A 193 1.32 3.02 23.83
C ALA A 193 1.37 2.30 22.46
N ALA A 194 0.24 2.22 21.76
CA ALA A 194 0.18 1.61 20.46
C ALA A 194 0.61 2.63 19.38
N ARG A 195 1.88 2.50 18.92
CA ARG A 195 2.58 3.30 17.88
C ARG A 195 1.71 4.29 17.10
N GLU A 196 2.24 5.50 16.96
CA GLU A 196 1.75 6.50 16.01
C GLU A 196 1.56 5.91 14.59
N GLY A 197 0.50 6.34 13.89
CA GLY A 197 0.33 6.11 12.45
C GLY A 197 -0.57 4.94 12.04
N VAL A 198 -1.25 4.25 12.95
CA VAL A 198 -2.15 3.13 12.58
C VAL A 198 -3.39 3.65 11.83
N ASN A 199 -3.62 3.12 10.62
CA ASN A 199 -4.82 3.31 9.79
C ASN A 199 -5.92 2.35 10.23
N LEU A 200 -7.05 2.84 10.75
CA LEU A 200 -8.22 2.03 11.15
C LEU A 200 -9.53 2.51 10.53
N GLN A 201 -9.46 3.35 9.49
CA GLN A 201 -10.60 4.09 8.93
C GLN A 201 -11.53 3.26 8.03
N ASN A 202 -11.11 2.11 7.49
CA ASN A 202 -11.80 1.50 6.34
C ASN A 202 -13.28 1.12 6.63
N HIS A 203 -13.57 0.63 7.85
CA HIS A 203 -14.90 0.21 8.27
C HIS A 203 -15.26 0.68 9.69
N CYS A 204 -14.55 1.68 10.21
CA CYS A 204 -14.78 2.21 11.55
C CYS A 204 -15.05 3.71 11.48
N ARG A 205 -16.24 4.09 11.96
CA ARG A 205 -16.68 5.49 12.05
C ARG A 205 -17.06 5.92 13.47
N TYR A 206 -17.02 4.99 14.43
CA TYR A 206 -17.34 5.26 15.83
C TYR A 206 -16.08 5.16 16.66
N LEU A 207 -15.74 6.25 17.34
CA LEU A 207 -14.64 6.34 18.28
C LEU A 207 -15.15 6.77 19.64
N PHE A 208 -14.78 6.03 20.68
CA PHE A 208 -15.06 6.38 22.07
C PHE A 208 -13.76 6.63 22.82
N HIS A 209 -13.67 7.80 23.45
CA HIS A 209 -12.63 8.10 24.42
C HIS A 209 -13.15 7.71 25.79
N PHE A 210 -12.71 6.56 26.31
CA PHE A 210 -13.13 6.10 27.64
C PHE A 210 -12.56 7.00 28.74
N ASP A 211 -11.36 7.51 28.50
CA ASP A 211 -10.75 8.65 29.17
C ASP A 211 -10.36 9.70 28.11
N VAL A 212 -10.57 10.97 28.45
CA VAL A 212 -10.22 12.10 27.59
C VAL A 212 -8.84 12.60 28.01
N PRO A 213 -7.83 12.60 27.11
CA PRO A 213 -6.53 13.12 27.45
C PRO A 213 -6.61 14.64 27.57
N TRP A 214 -5.91 15.21 28.56
CA TRP A 214 -5.86 16.67 28.75
C TRP A 214 -5.08 17.37 27.63
N ASN A 215 -4.21 16.66 26.93
CA ASN A 215 -3.42 17.19 25.81
C ASN A 215 -4.26 17.15 24.51
N PRO A 216 -4.62 18.31 23.91
CA PRO A 216 -5.41 18.37 22.68
C PRO A 216 -4.71 17.73 21.48
N GLY A 217 -3.39 17.79 21.41
CA GLY A 217 -2.62 17.13 20.35
C GLY A 217 -2.77 15.62 20.41
N ARG A 218 -2.75 15.04 21.63
CA ARG A 218 -2.99 13.60 21.82
C ARG A 218 -4.42 13.20 21.44
N MET A 219 -5.40 14.04 21.77
CA MET A 219 -6.80 13.84 21.36
C MET A 219 -6.94 13.83 19.83
N GLU A 220 -6.32 14.79 19.13
CA GLU A 220 -6.39 14.85 17.66
C GLU A 220 -5.69 13.68 16.99
N GLN A 221 -4.56 13.22 17.53
CA GLN A 221 -3.90 12.01 17.05
C GLN A 221 -4.78 10.76 17.22
N ARG A 222 -5.55 10.65 18.31
CA ARG A 222 -6.53 9.57 18.53
C ARG A 222 -7.68 9.65 17.54
N ASN A 223 -8.26 10.83 17.31
CA ASN A 223 -9.30 11.07 16.31
C ASN A 223 -8.81 10.70 14.89
N GLY A 224 -7.61 11.15 14.55
CA GLY A 224 -6.96 10.89 13.28
C GLY A 224 -6.76 9.42 12.97
N ARG A 225 -6.92 8.48 13.94
CA ARG A 225 -6.90 7.02 13.72
C ARG A 225 -7.98 6.54 12.74
N ILE A 226 -9.11 7.23 12.72
CA ILE A 226 -10.25 6.94 11.83
C ILE A 226 -10.71 8.14 11.00
N ASP A 227 -10.47 9.36 11.47
CA ASP A 227 -10.81 10.58 10.75
C ASP A 227 -9.64 11.01 9.85
N ARG A 228 -9.63 10.51 8.61
CA ARG A 228 -8.60 10.78 7.61
C ARG A 228 -9.11 10.55 6.18
N THR A 229 -8.34 10.99 5.18
CA THR A 229 -8.62 10.73 3.76
C THR A 229 -8.83 9.24 3.50
N LEU A 230 -9.75 8.91 2.58
CA LEU A 230 -10.19 7.54 2.25
C LEU A 230 -11.05 6.85 3.33
N GLN A 231 -11.58 7.59 4.30
CA GLN A 231 -12.67 7.13 5.15
C GLN A 231 -13.94 6.89 4.29
N ARG A 232 -14.60 5.74 4.47
CA ARG A 232 -15.77 5.35 3.68
C ARG A 232 -17.05 6.03 4.15
N SER A 233 -17.15 6.28 5.46
CA SER A 233 -18.31 6.97 6.02
C SER A 233 -18.18 8.47 5.76
N PRO A 234 -19.25 9.16 5.32
CA PRO A 234 -19.22 10.62 5.18
C PRO A 234 -19.06 11.33 6.54
N GLU A 235 -19.43 10.65 7.63
CA GLU A 235 -19.36 11.18 8.98
C GLU A 235 -18.61 10.22 9.90
N VAL A 236 -17.77 10.79 10.78
CA VAL A 236 -17.06 10.10 11.86
C VAL A 236 -17.55 10.66 13.19
N TYR A 237 -17.89 9.79 14.13
CA TYR A 237 -18.40 10.15 15.44
C TYR A 237 -17.34 9.89 16.52
N CYS A 238 -16.81 10.97 17.08
CA CYS A 238 -15.90 10.95 18.22
C CYS A 238 -16.68 11.26 19.50
N HIS A 239 -16.82 10.26 20.38
CA HIS A 239 -17.55 10.34 21.63
C HIS A 239 -16.61 10.55 22.81
N TYR A 240 -16.99 11.45 23.71
CA TYR A 240 -16.28 11.79 24.95
C TYR A 240 -17.23 11.64 26.13
N PHE A 241 -16.76 11.03 27.22
CA PHE A 241 -17.52 10.98 28.48
C PHE A 241 -17.23 12.22 29.32
N VAL A 242 -18.29 12.92 29.71
CA VAL A 242 -18.26 14.07 30.61
C VAL A 242 -19.09 13.71 31.84
N LEU A 243 -18.52 13.82 33.04
CA LEU A 243 -19.18 13.50 34.31
C LEU A 243 -19.72 14.80 34.94
N PRO A 244 -21.05 15.05 34.95
CA PRO A 244 -21.61 16.32 35.43
C PRO A 244 -21.30 16.66 36.89
N GLN A 245 -21.06 15.62 37.71
CA GLN A 245 -20.68 15.75 39.11
C GLN A 245 -19.24 16.26 39.31
N ARG A 246 -18.42 16.28 38.25
CA ARG A 246 -17.02 16.69 38.27
C ARG A 246 -16.88 18.08 37.63
N PRO A 247 -16.74 19.16 38.42
CA PRO A 247 -16.65 20.52 37.87
C PRO A 247 -15.51 20.71 36.86
N GLU A 248 -14.43 19.95 37.00
CA GLU A 248 -13.27 19.98 36.12
C GLU A 248 -13.59 19.47 34.71
N ASP A 249 -14.59 18.60 34.54
CA ASP A 249 -15.00 18.08 33.24
C ASP A 249 -15.66 19.15 32.36
N ARG A 250 -16.09 20.28 32.95
CA ARG A 250 -16.52 21.47 32.18
C ARG A 250 -15.37 22.09 31.39
N VAL A 251 -14.15 21.98 31.90
CA VAL A 251 -12.95 22.44 31.19
C VAL A 251 -12.70 21.55 29.97
N LEU A 252 -12.91 20.23 30.11
CA LEU A 252 -12.80 19.28 29.00
C LEU A 252 -13.81 19.59 27.90
N ASP A 253 -15.07 19.84 28.26
CA ASP A 253 -16.14 20.15 27.29
C ASP A 253 -15.78 21.37 26.43
N VAL A 254 -15.34 22.46 27.08
CA VAL A 254 -14.87 23.67 26.39
C VAL A 254 -13.61 23.41 25.57
N LEU A 255 -12.68 22.59 26.08
CA LEU A 255 -11.47 22.21 25.36
C LEU A 255 -11.77 21.45 24.07
N VAL A 256 -12.67 20.46 24.12
CA VAL A 256 -13.09 19.69 22.94
C VAL A 256 -13.81 20.58 21.95
N GLN A 257 -14.78 21.38 22.40
CA GLN A 257 -15.52 22.29 21.53
C GLN A 257 -14.58 23.28 20.84
N LYS A 258 -13.67 23.91 21.59
CA LYS A 258 -12.74 24.90 21.04
C LYS A 258 -11.74 24.28 20.07
N THR A 259 -11.28 23.07 20.37
CA THR A 259 -10.40 22.31 19.50
C THR A 259 -11.06 22.03 18.15
N GLU A 260 -12.33 21.60 18.15
CA GLU A 260 -13.08 21.34 16.92
C GLU A 260 -13.39 22.63 16.15
N GLU A 261 -13.72 23.72 16.83
CA GLU A 261 -13.92 25.04 16.19
C GLU A 261 -12.67 25.50 15.43
N ILE A 262 -11.49 25.40 16.08
CA ILE A 262 -10.22 25.77 15.46
C ILE A 262 -9.87 24.85 14.30
N ARG A 263 -10.08 23.53 14.47
CA ARG A 263 -9.87 22.52 13.43
C ARG A 263 -10.77 22.76 12.22
N SER A 264 -12.06 23.04 12.41
CA SER A 264 -12.98 23.34 11.31
C SER A 264 -12.60 24.62 10.57
N ALA A 265 -12.00 25.60 11.24
CA ALA A 265 -11.59 26.86 10.61
C ALA A 265 -10.25 26.74 9.85
N LEU A 266 -9.31 25.93 10.35
CA LEU A 266 -7.92 25.86 9.84
C LEU A 266 -7.57 24.53 9.17
N GLY A 267 -8.46 23.54 9.21
CA GLY A 267 -8.24 22.16 8.76
C GLY A 267 -7.43 21.29 9.73
N SER A 268 -6.70 21.88 10.68
CA SER A 268 -5.95 21.17 11.73
C SER A 268 -5.68 22.08 12.93
N LEU A 269 -5.25 21.51 14.07
CA LEU A 269 -4.85 22.25 15.26
C LEU A 269 -3.43 22.83 15.12
N PRO A 270 -3.25 24.16 15.21
CA PRO A 270 -1.92 24.77 15.12
C PRO A 270 -1.02 24.38 16.31
N PRO A 271 0.29 24.13 16.11
CA PRO A 271 1.20 23.78 17.20
C PRO A 271 1.28 24.83 18.32
N VAL A 272 1.13 26.12 17.97
CA VAL A 272 1.13 27.23 18.94
C VAL A 272 -0.08 27.15 19.87
N VAL A 273 -1.24 26.72 19.35
CA VAL A 273 -2.46 26.50 20.14
C VAL A 273 -2.27 25.30 21.07
N VAL A 274 -1.76 24.19 20.54
CA VAL A 274 -1.48 22.98 21.32
C VAL A 274 -0.48 23.29 22.44
N GLY A 275 0.59 24.02 22.15
CA GLY A 275 1.58 24.46 23.14
C GLY A 275 0.97 25.30 24.25
N LYS A 276 0.18 26.32 23.90
CA LYS A 276 -0.48 27.18 24.89
C LYS A 276 -1.50 26.40 25.74
N LEU A 277 -2.31 25.54 25.13
CA LEU A 277 -3.25 24.70 25.86
C LEU A 277 -2.53 23.72 26.80
N ASN A 278 -1.40 23.15 26.37
CA ASN A 278 -0.57 22.29 27.21
C ASN A 278 0.05 23.07 28.39
N GLU A 279 0.57 24.28 28.17
CA GLU A 279 1.10 25.13 29.25
C GLU A 279 0.03 25.48 30.30
N LEU A 280 -1.20 25.78 29.85
CA LEU A 280 -2.33 26.05 30.73
C LEU A 280 -2.68 24.84 31.59
N LEU A 281 -2.69 23.65 30.98
CA LEU A 281 -3.08 22.41 31.63
C LEU A 281 -1.94 21.72 32.40
N ALA A 282 -0.68 22.14 32.20
CA ALA A 282 0.50 21.55 32.83
C ALA A 282 0.49 21.60 34.36
N LYS A 283 -0.22 22.58 34.95
CA LYS A 283 -0.35 22.74 36.41
C LYS A 283 -1.57 22.02 36.99
N GLY A 284 -2.33 21.29 36.16
CA GLY A 284 -3.59 20.66 36.53
C GLY A 284 -4.74 21.66 36.65
N ILE A 285 -5.96 21.13 36.83
CA ILE A 285 -7.16 21.94 36.98
C ILE A 285 -7.38 22.23 38.46
N ASN A 286 -7.22 23.50 38.83
CA ASN A 286 -7.55 23.95 40.18
C ASN A 286 -9.06 24.25 40.27
N PRO A 287 -9.81 23.62 41.20
CA PRO A 287 -11.24 23.88 41.39
C PRO A 287 -11.60 25.36 41.58
N THR A 288 -10.71 26.17 42.17
CA THR A 288 -10.96 27.60 42.39
C THR A 288 -10.71 28.48 41.16
N ALA A 289 -10.07 27.94 40.11
CA ALA A 289 -9.68 28.67 38.91
C ALA A 289 -10.38 28.20 37.62
N ILE A 290 -11.34 27.28 37.72
CA ILE A 290 -12.06 26.69 36.57
C ILE A 290 -12.63 27.76 35.63
N ALA A 291 -13.29 28.78 36.18
CA ALA A 291 -13.93 29.82 35.37
C ALA A 291 -12.91 30.64 34.56
N ALA A 292 -11.76 30.97 35.16
CA ALA A 292 -10.69 31.68 34.47
C ALA A 292 -10.05 30.81 33.38
N MET A 293 -9.86 29.52 33.66
CA MET A 293 -9.31 28.56 32.70
C MET A 293 -10.24 28.37 31.50
N ILE A 294 -11.55 28.31 31.71
CA ILE A 294 -12.55 28.24 30.62
C ILE A 294 -12.47 29.48 29.72
N ASP A 295 -12.39 30.67 30.30
CA ASP A 295 -12.29 31.93 29.55
C ASP A 295 -10.98 31.99 28.73
N GLU A 296 -9.88 31.55 29.34
CA GLU A 296 -8.57 31.53 28.70
C GLU A 296 -8.48 30.52 27.54
N ILE A 297 -9.10 29.33 27.69
CA ILE A 297 -9.25 28.36 26.59
C ILE A 297 -10.17 28.95 25.51
N GLY A 298 -11.28 29.60 25.88
CA GLY A 298 -12.20 30.23 24.95
C GLY A 298 -11.55 31.32 24.09
N GLY A 299 -10.59 32.05 24.66
CA GLY A 299 -9.84 33.14 24.01
C GLY A 299 -8.50 32.74 23.38
N VAL A 300 -8.15 31.44 23.33
CA VAL A 300 -6.84 30.98 22.84
C VAL A 300 -6.57 31.36 21.37
N ASP A 301 -7.62 31.50 20.57
CA ASP A 301 -7.58 31.89 19.15
C ASP A 301 -7.53 33.41 18.93
N GLN A 302 -7.70 34.23 19.97
CA GLN A 302 -7.71 35.69 19.83
C GLN A 302 -6.32 36.33 19.89
N GLY A 303 -5.30 35.57 20.32
CA GLY A 303 -3.93 36.07 20.45
C GLY A 303 -3.23 36.38 19.12
N GLU A 304 -2.27 37.31 19.13
CA GLU A 304 -1.47 37.65 17.93
C GLU A 304 -0.70 36.45 17.37
N GLY A 305 -0.24 35.54 18.24
CA GLY A 305 0.41 34.29 17.84
C GLY A 305 -0.50 33.41 16.96
N PHE A 306 -1.78 33.29 17.32
CA PHE A 306 -2.76 32.54 16.53
C PHE A 306 -3.01 33.18 15.17
N LYS A 307 -3.21 34.50 15.12
CA LYS A 307 -3.42 35.24 13.86
C LYS A 307 -2.23 35.11 12.91
N ARG A 308 -1.00 35.13 13.45
CA ARG A 308 0.21 34.90 12.67
C ARG A 308 0.29 33.48 12.13
N THR A 309 -0.02 32.48 12.96
CA THR A 309 -0.06 31.08 12.51
C THR A 309 -1.18 30.83 11.51
N GLN A 310 -2.35 31.43 11.67
CA GLN A 310 -3.44 31.40 10.70
C GLN A 310 -3.00 32.00 9.35
N ALA A 311 -2.29 33.13 9.36
CA ALA A 311 -1.75 33.74 8.14
C ALA A 311 -0.69 32.86 7.47
N LEU A 312 0.21 32.24 8.26
CA LEU A 312 1.19 31.28 7.75
C LEU A 312 0.51 30.03 7.18
N MET A 313 -0.48 29.47 7.88
CA MET A 313 -1.24 28.31 7.40
C MET A 313 -2.02 28.65 6.13
N SER A 314 -2.57 29.86 5.99
CA SER A 314 -3.19 30.26 4.73
C SER A 314 -2.18 30.32 3.57
N LEU A 315 -0.94 30.76 3.84
CA LEU A 315 0.14 30.72 2.86
C LEU A 315 0.59 29.27 2.58
N GLU A 316 0.69 28.41 3.59
CA GLU A 316 0.97 26.98 3.39
C GLU A 316 -0.15 26.24 2.65
N LEU A 317 -1.40 26.65 2.83
CA LEU A 317 -2.54 26.13 2.07
C LEU A 317 -2.48 26.60 0.62
N GLU A 318 -1.98 27.80 0.35
CA GLU A 318 -1.66 28.26 -1.01
C GLU A 318 -0.51 27.43 -1.60
N ASP A 319 0.61 27.24 -0.89
CA ASP A 319 1.69 26.33 -1.29
C ASP A 319 1.20 24.89 -1.50
N SER A 320 0.27 24.42 -0.66
CA SER A 320 -0.33 23.08 -0.77
C SER A 320 -1.22 22.98 -1.99
N ARG A 321 -1.93 24.05 -2.36
CA ARG A 321 -2.67 24.14 -3.63
C ARG A 321 -1.71 24.10 -4.81
N GLU A 322 -0.61 24.85 -4.77
CA GLU A 322 0.42 24.80 -5.80
C GLU A 322 1.02 23.40 -5.95
N ARG A 323 1.39 22.75 -4.83
CA ARG A 323 1.84 21.35 -4.82
C ARG A 323 0.77 20.39 -5.33
N SER A 324 -0.51 20.62 -5.01
CA SER A 324 -1.62 19.81 -5.51
C SER A 324 -1.77 19.97 -7.01
N GLU A 325 -1.62 21.17 -7.56
CA GLU A 325 -1.64 21.41 -9.00
C GLU A 325 -0.41 20.80 -9.69
N GLU A 326 0.77 20.87 -9.06
CA GLU A 326 1.95 20.17 -9.55
C GLU A 326 1.75 18.65 -9.56
N LEU A 327 1.20 18.08 -8.49
CA LEU A 327 0.86 16.66 -8.40
C LEU A 327 -0.17 16.26 -9.47
N LYS A 328 -1.22 17.05 -9.68
CA LYS A 328 -2.18 16.82 -10.78
C LYS A 328 -1.49 16.85 -12.14
N ALA A 329 -0.57 17.79 -12.36
CA ALA A 329 0.21 17.87 -13.58
C ALA A 329 1.14 16.65 -13.74
N GLN A 330 1.75 16.16 -12.66
CA GLN A 330 2.55 14.93 -12.66
C GLN A 330 1.70 13.70 -12.96
N ILE A 331 0.54 13.55 -12.32
CA ILE A 331 -0.43 12.48 -12.60
C ILE A 331 -0.83 12.51 -14.07
N SER A 332 -1.20 13.68 -14.61
CA SER A 332 -1.55 13.81 -16.03
C SER A 332 -0.40 13.45 -16.98
N ARG A 333 0.85 13.77 -16.62
CA ARG A 333 2.02 13.33 -17.39
C ARG A 333 2.19 11.80 -17.36
N LEU A 334 2.00 11.19 -16.19
CA LEU A 334 2.10 9.74 -16.01
C LEU A 334 0.97 9.00 -16.74
N GLU A 335 -0.26 9.51 -16.69
CA GLU A 335 -1.41 8.99 -17.45
C GLU A 335 -1.15 9.04 -18.96
N LYS A 336 -0.63 10.17 -19.46
CA LYS A 336 -0.25 10.29 -20.87
C LYS A 336 0.87 9.32 -21.26
N ALA A 337 1.84 9.11 -20.36
CA ALA A 337 2.91 8.14 -20.59
C ALA A 337 2.38 6.70 -20.61
N LEU A 338 1.47 6.37 -19.69
CA LEU A 338 0.78 5.08 -19.64
C LEU A 338 -0.02 4.86 -20.92
N GLN A 339 -0.87 5.81 -21.30
CA GLN A 339 -1.68 5.73 -22.53
C GLN A 339 -0.80 5.55 -23.76
N LYS A 340 0.32 6.29 -23.85
CA LYS A 340 1.29 6.12 -24.94
C LYS A 340 1.92 4.73 -24.95
N SER A 341 2.22 4.18 -23.78
CA SER A 341 2.76 2.82 -23.64
C SER A 341 1.73 1.75 -24.00
N GLU A 342 0.48 1.91 -23.58
CA GLU A 342 -0.64 1.01 -23.91
C GLU A 342 -0.89 1.00 -25.41
N GLN A 343 -0.95 2.17 -26.04
CA GLN A 343 -1.09 2.30 -27.49
C GLN A 343 0.09 1.68 -28.23
N TRP A 344 1.32 1.89 -27.75
CA TRP A 344 2.51 1.33 -28.39
C TRP A 344 2.58 -0.21 -28.27
N LEU A 345 2.11 -0.77 -27.16
CA LEU A 345 2.06 -2.22 -26.93
C LEU A 345 0.80 -2.89 -27.51
N HIS A 346 -0.16 -2.12 -28.01
CA HIS A 346 -1.52 -2.61 -28.29
C HIS A 346 -2.10 -3.36 -27.08
N PHE A 347 -1.84 -2.84 -25.88
CA PHE A 347 -2.21 -3.49 -24.63
C PHE A 347 -3.67 -3.19 -24.27
N SER A 348 -4.44 -4.24 -24.02
CA SER A 348 -5.76 -4.17 -23.40
C SER A 348 -5.91 -5.25 -22.34
N SER A 349 -6.76 -5.00 -21.35
CA SER A 349 -7.01 -5.99 -20.28
C SER A 349 -7.62 -7.29 -20.81
N GLU A 350 -8.41 -7.20 -21.89
CA GLU A 350 -9.02 -8.36 -22.55
C GLU A 350 -7.98 -9.22 -23.28
N LEU A 351 -7.14 -8.61 -24.13
CA LEU A 351 -6.07 -9.33 -24.83
C LEU A 351 -5.07 -9.92 -23.84
N PHE A 352 -4.79 -9.20 -22.75
CA PHE A 352 -3.94 -9.70 -21.68
C PHE A 352 -4.52 -10.94 -21.01
N ARG A 353 -5.81 -10.93 -20.65
CA ARG A 353 -6.53 -12.10 -20.14
C ARG A 353 -6.50 -13.26 -21.13
N ASP A 354 -6.71 -13.00 -22.41
CA ASP A 354 -6.70 -14.02 -23.45
C ASP A 354 -5.30 -14.62 -23.67
N ALA A 355 -4.24 -13.82 -23.52
CA ALA A 355 -2.87 -14.30 -23.52
C ALA A 355 -2.60 -15.25 -22.33
N LEU A 356 -3.11 -14.93 -21.13
CA LEU A 356 -3.01 -15.82 -19.97
C LEU A 356 -3.79 -17.13 -20.18
N ASN A 357 -5.03 -17.04 -20.69
CA ASN A 357 -5.83 -18.21 -21.04
C ASN A 357 -5.13 -19.09 -22.08
N THR A 358 -4.54 -18.49 -23.11
CA THR A 358 -3.77 -19.21 -24.12
C THR A 358 -2.54 -19.88 -23.51
N SER A 359 -1.83 -19.20 -22.60
CA SER A 359 -0.69 -19.76 -21.88
C SER A 359 -1.07 -20.98 -21.03
N LEU A 360 -2.24 -20.93 -20.38
CA LEU A 360 -2.82 -22.05 -19.64
C LEU A 360 -3.19 -23.22 -20.57
N ARG A 361 -3.83 -22.93 -21.70
CA ARG A 361 -4.16 -23.92 -22.75
C ARG A 361 -2.94 -24.66 -23.27
N VAL A 362 -1.87 -23.93 -23.60
CA VAL A 362 -0.60 -24.49 -24.10
C VAL A 362 0.12 -25.33 -23.03
N SER A 363 -0.22 -25.11 -21.77
CA SER A 363 0.35 -25.88 -20.66
C SER A 363 -0.37 -27.21 -20.43
N ALA A 364 -1.65 -27.32 -20.80
CA ALA A 364 -2.47 -28.51 -20.61
C ALA A 364 -1.92 -29.74 -21.36
N ARG A 365 -2.11 -30.93 -20.77
CA ARG A 365 -1.78 -32.21 -21.43
C ARG A 365 -2.97 -32.71 -22.24
N GLN A 366 -2.71 -33.51 -23.27
CA GLN A 366 -3.78 -34.15 -24.06
C GLN A 366 -4.67 -35.01 -23.14
N GLY A 367 -5.99 -34.74 -23.16
CA GLY A 367 -6.99 -35.48 -22.38
C GLY A 367 -7.35 -34.89 -21.01
N GLU A 368 -6.68 -33.82 -20.56
CA GLU A 368 -7.04 -33.09 -19.33
C GLU A 368 -8.02 -31.93 -19.64
N ALA A 369 -8.81 -31.52 -18.64
CA ALA A 369 -9.62 -30.31 -18.74
C ALA A 369 -8.72 -29.09 -18.97
N ILE A 370 -9.12 -28.22 -19.88
CA ILE A 370 -8.35 -27.04 -20.26
C ILE A 370 -8.49 -25.99 -19.15
N PRO A 371 -7.41 -25.63 -18.43
CA PRO A 371 -7.48 -24.59 -17.41
C PRO A 371 -7.68 -23.23 -18.06
N GLN A 372 -8.61 -22.44 -17.53
CA GLN A 372 -8.88 -21.07 -17.98
C GLN A 372 -9.40 -20.21 -16.82
N LEU A 373 -9.25 -18.90 -16.95
CA LEU A 373 -9.86 -17.91 -16.06
C LEU A 373 -11.38 -17.94 -16.23
N LEU A 374 -12.11 -18.01 -15.12
CA LEU A 374 -13.57 -18.00 -15.11
C LEU A 374 -14.09 -16.71 -14.45
N PRO A 375 -15.13 -16.05 -14.98
CA PRO A 375 -15.70 -14.90 -14.29
C PRO A 375 -16.36 -15.37 -12.99
N LYS A 376 -16.12 -14.65 -11.88
CA LYS A 376 -16.78 -14.93 -10.59
C LYS A 376 -18.28 -14.65 -10.67
N ASP A 377 -18.65 -13.56 -11.35
CA ASP A 377 -20.02 -13.22 -11.71
C ASP A 377 -20.09 -12.96 -13.22
N PRO A 378 -20.79 -13.83 -13.99
CA PRO A 378 -20.97 -13.65 -15.43
C PRO A 378 -21.69 -12.35 -15.82
N ALA A 379 -22.61 -11.85 -14.98
CA ALA A 379 -23.36 -10.64 -15.29
C ALA A 379 -22.47 -9.39 -15.12
N ALA A 380 -21.69 -9.34 -14.03
CA ALA A 380 -20.70 -8.28 -13.83
C ALA A 380 -19.62 -8.29 -14.92
N ALA A 381 -19.15 -9.48 -15.32
CA ALA A 381 -18.18 -9.62 -16.41
C ALA A 381 -18.72 -9.21 -17.78
N ALA A 382 -20.04 -9.32 -18.02
CA ALA A 382 -20.68 -8.84 -19.24
C ALA A 382 -20.87 -7.30 -19.23
N ALA A 383 -21.02 -6.69 -18.05
CA ALA A 383 -21.20 -5.25 -17.90
C ALA A 383 -19.87 -4.47 -17.97
N ASP A 384 -18.85 -4.94 -17.23
CA ASP A 384 -17.51 -4.36 -17.23
C ASP A 384 -16.45 -5.49 -17.15
N PRO A 385 -16.01 -6.00 -18.33
CA PRO A 385 -15.02 -7.07 -18.39
C PRO A 385 -13.65 -6.70 -17.80
N GLU A 386 -13.33 -5.40 -17.74
CA GLU A 386 -12.01 -4.90 -17.33
C GLU A 386 -11.88 -4.85 -15.81
N ARG A 387 -12.97 -4.53 -15.10
CA ARG A 387 -13.01 -4.44 -13.64
C ARG A 387 -13.63 -5.66 -12.95
N ALA A 388 -14.23 -6.57 -13.71
CA ALA A 388 -14.80 -7.79 -13.17
C ALA A 388 -13.77 -8.69 -12.46
N GLU A 389 -14.26 -9.44 -11.47
CA GLU A 389 -13.47 -10.41 -10.72
C GLU A 389 -13.41 -11.75 -11.46
N TRP A 390 -12.20 -12.28 -11.60
CA TRP A 390 -11.92 -13.55 -12.28
C TRP A 390 -11.35 -14.57 -11.28
N ILE A 391 -11.71 -15.84 -11.44
CA ILE A 391 -11.21 -16.94 -10.63
C ILE A 391 -10.08 -17.62 -11.40
N PHE A 392 -8.91 -17.71 -10.76
CA PHE A 392 -7.76 -18.43 -11.30
C PHE A 392 -7.85 -19.93 -10.99
N PRO A 393 -7.49 -20.83 -11.93
CA PRO A 393 -7.50 -22.27 -11.69
C PRO A 393 -6.66 -22.69 -10.49
N SER A 394 -7.19 -23.63 -9.71
CA SER A 394 -6.50 -24.19 -8.56
C SER A 394 -5.27 -25.00 -8.96
N ALA A 395 -4.34 -25.21 -8.01
CA ALA A 395 -3.14 -26.01 -8.26
C ALA A 395 -3.45 -27.44 -8.77
N LYS A 396 -4.59 -28.01 -8.38
CA LYS A 396 -5.02 -29.36 -8.78
C LYS A 396 -5.48 -29.44 -10.25
N GLU A 397 -5.99 -28.33 -10.78
CA GLU A 397 -6.42 -28.20 -12.17
C GLU A 397 -5.25 -27.89 -13.11
N LEU A 398 -4.09 -27.54 -12.55
CA LEU A 398 -2.90 -27.19 -13.31
C LEU A 398 -1.95 -28.40 -13.49
N PRO A 399 -1.28 -28.49 -14.65
CA PRO A 399 -0.35 -29.57 -14.94
C PRO A 399 0.86 -29.51 -14.00
N GLY A 400 1.13 -30.62 -13.31
CA GLY A 400 2.21 -30.72 -12.31
C GLY A 400 1.79 -30.34 -10.88
N GLY A 401 0.52 -29.99 -10.65
CA GLY A 401 -0.05 -29.87 -9.31
C GLY A 401 0.58 -28.76 -8.46
N GLU A 402 0.46 -28.93 -7.13
CA GLU A 402 1.05 -28.05 -6.13
C GLU A 402 2.59 -28.01 -6.17
N HIS A 403 3.26 -29.08 -6.60
CA HIS A 403 4.72 -29.09 -6.68
C HIS A 403 5.24 -28.12 -7.74
N SER A 404 4.51 -27.99 -8.86
CA SER A 404 4.88 -27.03 -9.91
C SER A 404 4.37 -25.64 -9.59
N TRP A 405 3.12 -25.48 -9.14
CA TRP A 405 2.46 -24.17 -9.12
C TRP A 405 2.26 -23.56 -7.73
N GLY A 406 2.48 -24.32 -6.65
CA GLY A 406 2.18 -23.91 -5.28
C GLY A 406 2.76 -22.55 -4.92
N ASP A 407 4.08 -22.39 -5.09
CA ASP A 407 4.81 -21.17 -4.68
C ASP A 407 4.35 -19.91 -5.42
N VAL A 408 3.87 -20.07 -6.66
CA VAL A 408 3.42 -18.94 -7.48
C VAL A 408 1.95 -18.62 -7.21
N LEU A 409 1.13 -19.63 -6.93
CA LEU A 409 -0.26 -19.46 -6.52
C LEU A 409 -0.37 -18.91 -5.09
N ASP A 410 0.67 -19.05 -4.27
CA ASP A 410 0.73 -18.43 -2.95
C ASP A 410 0.67 -16.90 -3.01
N ALA A 411 1.13 -16.29 -4.12
CA ALA A 411 0.96 -14.86 -4.37
C ALA A 411 -0.51 -14.45 -4.55
N LEU A 412 -1.40 -15.40 -4.86
CA LEU A 412 -2.84 -15.17 -4.95
C LEU A 412 -3.55 -15.35 -3.61
N ARG A 413 -2.84 -15.74 -2.54
CA ARG A 413 -3.45 -16.04 -1.25
C ARG A 413 -3.19 -14.90 -0.27
N PRO A 414 -4.12 -14.64 0.67
CA PRO A 414 -3.86 -13.74 1.78
C PRO A 414 -2.65 -14.22 2.59
N PRO A 415 -1.85 -13.30 3.15
CA PRO A 415 -0.64 -13.63 3.87
C PRO A 415 -0.91 -14.59 5.04
N ARG A 416 0.03 -15.51 5.24
CA ARG A 416 -0.04 -16.58 6.25
C ARG A 416 -0.14 -16.02 7.67
N GLN A 417 -0.94 -16.68 8.51
CA GLN A 417 -1.02 -16.33 9.93
C GLN A 417 0.27 -16.73 10.68
N PRO A 418 0.66 -15.98 11.73
CA PRO A 418 1.80 -16.32 12.58
C PRO A 418 1.71 -17.76 13.12
N GLY A 419 2.80 -18.52 12.98
CA GLY A 419 2.88 -19.91 13.46
C GLY A 419 2.12 -20.96 12.62
N GLN A 420 1.37 -20.56 11.59
CA GLN A 420 0.68 -21.49 10.69
C GLN A 420 1.70 -22.19 9.77
N LYS A 421 1.61 -23.52 9.67
CA LYS A 421 2.46 -24.28 8.74
C LYS A 421 2.03 -24.00 7.30
N LEU A 422 2.98 -24.03 6.37
CA LEU A 422 2.74 -23.72 4.95
C LEU A 422 1.65 -24.63 4.33
N TRP A 423 1.68 -25.93 4.65
CA TRP A 423 0.72 -26.89 4.11
C TRP A 423 -0.70 -26.68 4.64
N ASP A 424 -0.85 -26.41 5.95
CA ASP A 424 -2.13 -26.11 6.59
C ASP A 424 -2.72 -24.83 5.98
N TRP A 425 -1.88 -23.81 5.80
CA TRP A 425 -2.27 -22.55 5.15
C TRP A 425 -2.76 -22.76 3.71
N ARG A 426 -2.03 -23.51 2.88
CA ARG A 426 -2.45 -23.82 1.50
C ARG A 426 -3.76 -24.62 1.43
N ARG A 427 -4.01 -25.49 2.40
CA ARG A 427 -5.25 -26.27 2.49
C ARG A 427 -6.44 -25.40 2.91
N ASP A 428 -6.24 -24.56 3.91
CA ASP A 428 -7.32 -23.82 4.57
C ASP A 428 -7.60 -22.47 3.87
N THR A 429 -6.69 -22.00 3.01
CA THR A 429 -6.76 -20.69 2.35
C THR A 429 -6.87 -20.83 0.83
N ALA A 430 -8.04 -20.47 0.30
CA ALA A 430 -8.28 -20.41 -1.14
C ALA A 430 -7.55 -19.21 -1.80
N ALA A 431 -7.26 -19.34 -3.08
CA ALA A 431 -6.76 -18.22 -3.88
C ALA A 431 -7.86 -17.16 -4.02
N GLN A 432 -7.45 -15.89 -3.96
CA GLN A 432 -8.34 -14.75 -4.12
C GLN A 432 -8.70 -14.52 -5.58
N PRO A 433 -9.87 -13.93 -5.86
CA PRO A 433 -10.21 -13.46 -7.19
C PRO A 433 -9.16 -12.48 -7.70
N VAL A 434 -8.96 -12.48 -9.00
CA VAL A 434 -8.02 -11.61 -9.69
C VAL A 434 -8.74 -10.55 -10.51
N VAL A 435 -8.13 -9.37 -10.56
CA VAL A 435 -8.58 -8.22 -11.37
C VAL A 435 -7.45 -7.74 -12.27
N PHE A 436 -7.79 -7.06 -13.36
CA PHE A 436 -6.81 -6.57 -14.35
C PHE A 436 -6.68 -5.04 -14.38
N LYS A 437 -7.71 -4.33 -13.91
CA LYS A 437 -7.66 -2.88 -13.61
C LYS A 437 -7.90 -2.61 -12.12
N ASP A 438 -7.48 -1.42 -11.70
CA ASP A 438 -7.69 -0.92 -10.35
C ASP A 438 -9.19 -0.88 -10.01
N PRO A 439 -9.64 -1.59 -8.96
CA PRO A 439 -11.03 -1.56 -8.51
C PRO A 439 -11.43 -0.22 -7.87
N GLN A 440 -10.50 0.74 -7.69
CA GLN A 440 -10.67 2.01 -6.99
C GLN A 440 -10.97 1.85 -5.49
N GLU A 441 -10.76 0.65 -4.94
CA GLU A 441 -11.03 0.30 -3.55
C GLU A 441 -9.82 -0.41 -2.93
N VAL A 442 -9.42 0.01 -1.73
CA VAL A 442 -8.35 -0.65 -0.96
C VAL A 442 -8.95 -1.80 -0.16
N ASN A 443 -9.08 -2.96 -0.80
CA ASN A 443 -9.53 -4.20 -0.19
C ASN A 443 -8.46 -5.29 -0.31
N ALA A 444 -8.30 -6.08 0.74
CA ALA A 444 -7.40 -7.23 0.76
C ALA A 444 -8.11 -8.52 0.28
N ASP A 445 -9.21 -8.41 -0.47
CA ASP A 445 -10.07 -9.53 -0.90
C ASP A 445 -9.79 -10.04 -2.32
N ARG A 446 -8.95 -9.33 -3.08
CA ARG A 446 -8.63 -9.60 -4.48
C ARG A 446 -7.17 -9.27 -4.80
N VAL A 447 -6.68 -9.80 -5.91
CA VAL A 447 -5.28 -9.62 -6.36
C VAL A 447 -5.24 -8.97 -7.74
N HIS A 448 -4.51 -7.88 -7.87
CA HIS A 448 -4.29 -7.22 -9.16
C HIS A 448 -3.20 -7.95 -9.95
N LEU A 449 -3.58 -8.55 -11.08
CA LEU A 449 -2.62 -9.14 -12.01
C LEU A 449 -2.12 -8.08 -12.99
N HIS A 450 -0.86 -7.67 -12.80
CA HIS A 450 -0.11 -6.82 -13.71
C HIS A 450 0.99 -7.61 -14.44
N LEU A 451 1.63 -7.01 -15.45
CA LEU A 451 2.65 -7.68 -16.27
C LEU A 451 3.82 -8.25 -15.45
N GLU A 452 4.26 -7.54 -14.41
CA GLU A 452 5.34 -7.97 -13.50
C GLU A 452 4.90 -8.95 -12.40
N HIS A 453 3.63 -9.33 -12.33
CA HIS A 453 3.18 -10.27 -11.31
C HIS A 453 3.86 -11.65 -11.54
N PRO A 454 4.40 -12.33 -10.51
CA PRO A 454 5.18 -13.56 -10.68
C PRO A 454 4.45 -14.67 -11.44
N LEU A 455 3.13 -14.79 -11.22
CA LEU A 455 2.26 -15.72 -11.95
C LEU A 455 2.18 -15.40 -13.43
N VAL A 456 2.04 -14.12 -13.76
CA VAL A 456 1.94 -13.62 -15.14
C VAL A 456 3.26 -13.86 -15.86
N GLN A 457 4.37 -13.43 -15.27
CA GLN A 457 5.71 -13.66 -15.80
C GLN A 457 5.97 -15.14 -16.09
N ARG A 458 5.57 -16.03 -15.18
CA ARG A 458 5.73 -17.47 -15.38
C ARG A 458 4.88 -18.01 -16.54
N LEU A 459 3.63 -17.59 -16.64
CA LEU A 459 2.73 -18.00 -17.72
C LEU A 459 3.23 -17.52 -19.08
N LEU A 460 3.57 -16.23 -19.18
CA LEU A 460 4.07 -15.62 -20.41
C LEU A 460 5.42 -16.21 -20.83
N ASN A 461 6.37 -16.40 -19.90
CA ASN A 461 7.64 -17.04 -20.22
C ASN A 461 7.44 -18.48 -20.73
N ARG A 462 6.52 -19.24 -20.12
CA ARG A 462 6.21 -20.59 -20.58
C ARG A 462 5.56 -20.60 -21.96
N PHE A 463 4.70 -19.62 -22.24
CA PHE A 463 4.13 -19.40 -23.56
C PHE A 463 5.21 -19.09 -24.59
N LEU A 464 6.13 -18.16 -24.31
CA LEU A 464 7.24 -17.83 -25.20
C LEU A 464 8.14 -19.05 -25.46
N VAL A 465 8.48 -19.81 -24.42
CA VAL A 465 9.35 -21.00 -24.55
C VAL A 465 8.69 -22.12 -25.33
N ARG A 466 7.37 -22.32 -25.25
CA ARG A 466 6.66 -23.38 -25.99
C ARG A 466 6.12 -22.93 -27.34
N GLY A 467 5.83 -21.64 -27.49
CA GLY A 467 5.22 -21.05 -28.68
C GLY A 467 6.17 -21.04 -29.88
N PHE A 468 7.46 -20.80 -29.64
CA PHE A 468 8.47 -20.55 -30.68
C PHE A 468 9.59 -21.61 -30.73
N GLN A 469 9.30 -22.88 -30.41
CA GLN A 469 10.33 -23.95 -30.39
C GLN A 469 10.77 -24.44 -31.77
N THR A 470 9.96 -24.22 -32.81
CA THR A 470 10.20 -24.73 -34.17
C THR A 470 10.46 -23.57 -35.12
N ASP A 471 11.57 -23.62 -35.87
CA ASP A 471 11.89 -22.68 -36.96
C ASP A 471 10.97 -22.88 -38.20
N GLU A 472 10.01 -23.81 -38.13
CA GLU A 472 9.02 -24.09 -39.17
C GLU A 472 7.64 -23.54 -38.81
N LEU A 473 6.93 -23.02 -39.81
CA LEU A 473 5.53 -22.60 -39.68
C LEU A 473 4.63 -23.82 -39.42
N SER A 474 4.41 -24.14 -38.14
CA SER A 474 3.62 -25.29 -37.71
C SER A 474 2.18 -24.96 -37.34
N ARG A 475 1.79 -23.68 -37.43
CA ARG A 475 0.50 -23.17 -36.94
C ARG A 475 -0.16 -22.30 -38.00
N ALA A 476 -1.39 -22.65 -38.35
CA ALA A 476 -2.28 -21.83 -39.15
C ALA A 476 -3.66 -21.78 -38.50
N ALA A 477 -4.31 -20.63 -38.56
CA ALA A 477 -5.67 -20.42 -38.07
C ALA A 477 -6.54 -19.82 -39.16
N VAL A 478 -7.84 -20.12 -39.10
CA VAL A 478 -8.86 -19.49 -39.94
C VAL A 478 -9.85 -18.84 -38.99
N LEU A 479 -9.99 -17.53 -39.09
CA LEU A 479 -10.94 -16.72 -38.35
C LEU A 479 -11.91 -16.08 -39.33
N THR A 480 -13.13 -15.80 -38.88
CA THR A 480 -14.11 -15.11 -39.70
C THR A 480 -14.13 -13.62 -39.41
N THR A 481 -14.43 -12.81 -40.40
CA THR A 481 -14.52 -11.35 -40.29
C THR A 481 -15.83 -10.85 -40.91
N GLY A 482 -16.31 -9.71 -40.44
CA GLY A 482 -17.44 -8.99 -41.05
C GLY A 482 -17.07 -8.24 -42.33
N ASP A 483 -15.78 -8.21 -42.69
CA ASP A 483 -15.31 -7.62 -43.94
C ASP A 483 -15.67 -8.50 -45.16
N ASP A 484 -15.75 -7.90 -46.34
CA ASP A 484 -16.14 -8.56 -47.60
C ASP A 484 -14.95 -9.23 -48.31
N THR A 485 -13.72 -8.87 -47.95
CA THR A 485 -12.50 -9.43 -48.53
C THR A 485 -11.83 -10.46 -47.62
N ALA A 486 -11.42 -11.59 -48.21
CA ALA A 486 -10.56 -12.53 -47.50
C ALA A 486 -9.12 -12.00 -47.45
N LYS A 487 -8.46 -12.17 -46.30
CA LYS A 487 -7.09 -11.69 -46.07
C LYS A 487 -6.23 -12.81 -45.50
N LEU A 488 -4.96 -12.85 -45.89
CA LEU A 488 -3.93 -13.70 -45.28
C LEU A 488 -2.96 -12.82 -44.51
N ILE A 489 -2.83 -13.09 -43.21
CA ILE A 489 -1.88 -12.46 -42.30
C ILE A 489 -0.78 -13.46 -42.00
N LEU A 490 0.44 -13.16 -42.40
CA LEU A 490 1.63 -13.90 -41.98
C LEU A 490 2.29 -13.18 -40.81
N LEU A 491 2.49 -13.92 -39.73
CA LEU A 491 3.17 -13.45 -38.53
C LEU A 491 4.55 -14.09 -38.46
N ALA A 492 5.57 -13.28 -38.20
CA ALA A 492 6.91 -13.72 -37.91
C ALA A 492 7.50 -12.91 -36.76
N ARG A 493 8.43 -13.49 -36.03
CA ARG A 493 9.13 -12.85 -34.94
C ARG A 493 10.52 -12.42 -35.41
N LEU A 494 10.79 -11.14 -35.30
CA LEU A 494 12.09 -10.52 -35.55
C LEU A 494 12.82 -10.35 -34.22
N SER A 495 13.99 -10.98 -34.08
CA SER A 495 14.86 -10.79 -32.92
C SER A 495 16.23 -10.27 -33.34
N LEU A 496 16.70 -9.24 -32.65
CA LEU A 496 18.05 -8.67 -32.81
C LEU A 496 18.88 -8.95 -31.55
N TYR A 497 20.10 -9.45 -31.74
CA TYR A 497 21.01 -9.76 -30.63
C TYR A 497 22.27 -8.90 -30.68
N GLY A 498 22.64 -8.41 -29.50
CA GLY A 498 23.85 -7.66 -29.24
C GLY A 498 24.99 -8.53 -28.76
N HIS A 499 25.98 -7.88 -28.14
CA HIS A 499 27.14 -8.56 -27.58
C HIS A 499 26.73 -9.55 -26.48
N GLY A 500 27.39 -10.72 -26.41
CA GLY A 500 27.07 -11.75 -25.41
C GLY A 500 25.70 -12.41 -25.60
N ALA A 501 25.12 -12.36 -26.80
CA ALA A 501 23.77 -12.86 -27.11
C ALA A 501 22.66 -12.17 -26.29
N ALA A 502 22.89 -10.94 -25.82
CA ALA A 502 21.87 -10.12 -25.22
C ALA A 502 20.78 -9.80 -26.26
N ARG A 503 19.52 -10.06 -25.94
CA ARG A 503 18.39 -9.71 -26.82
C ARG A 503 18.14 -8.21 -26.71
N LEU A 504 18.33 -7.48 -27.81
CA LEU A 504 18.20 -6.01 -27.84
C LEU A 504 16.84 -5.55 -28.35
N HIS A 505 16.25 -6.30 -29.28
CA HIS A 505 14.95 -6.00 -29.87
C HIS A 505 14.21 -7.31 -30.17
N ASP A 506 12.90 -7.29 -29.95
CA ASP A 506 12.00 -8.40 -30.23
C ASP A 506 10.68 -7.79 -30.72
N GLU A 507 10.25 -8.12 -31.92
CA GLU A 507 9.05 -7.58 -32.55
C GLU A 507 8.33 -8.70 -33.31
N VAL A 508 7.00 -8.72 -33.22
CA VAL A 508 6.18 -9.52 -34.13
C VAL A 508 5.92 -8.66 -35.35
N ILE A 509 6.26 -9.18 -36.52
CA ILE A 509 6.04 -8.57 -37.82
C ILE A 509 4.85 -9.25 -38.47
N GLU A 510 3.92 -8.42 -38.89
CA GLU A 510 2.75 -8.78 -39.68
C GLU A 510 2.94 -8.41 -41.16
N LEU A 511 2.62 -9.36 -42.04
CA LEU A 511 2.48 -9.13 -43.47
C LEU A 511 1.07 -9.54 -43.89
N VAL A 512 0.27 -8.56 -44.32
CA VAL A 512 -1.11 -8.79 -44.73
C VAL A 512 -1.21 -8.76 -46.25
N ALA A 513 -1.89 -9.74 -46.83
CA ALA A 513 -2.20 -9.80 -48.25
C ALA A 513 -3.70 -10.05 -48.48
N GLU A 514 -4.27 -9.41 -49.49
CA GLU A 514 -5.59 -9.76 -50.02
C GLU A 514 -5.53 -11.17 -50.62
N TRP A 515 -6.54 -11.99 -50.29
CA TRP A 515 -6.63 -13.39 -50.68
C TRP A 515 -7.92 -13.60 -51.48
N ASP A 516 -7.80 -14.04 -52.74
CA ASP A 516 -8.94 -14.29 -53.63
C ASP A 516 -9.05 -15.79 -53.98
N PRO A 517 -10.20 -16.45 -53.72
CA PRO A 517 -10.41 -17.84 -54.10
C PRO A 517 -10.44 -18.11 -55.61
N MET A 518 -10.73 -17.12 -56.46
CA MET A 518 -10.89 -17.28 -57.92
C MET A 518 -9.59 -17.12 -58.73
N ASP A 519 -8.51 -16.62 -58.13
CA ASP A 519 -7.35 -16.10 -58.88
C ASP A 519 -6.04 -16.81 -58.50
N ARG A 520 -5.94 -18.11 -58.81
CA ARG A 520 -4.79 -18.96 -58.43
C ARG A 520 -4.10 -19.63 -59.62
N ASP A 521 -3.28 -18.86 -60.34
CA ASP A 521 -2.20 -19.42 -61.17
C ASP A 521 -0.84 -18.87 -60.65
N PRO A 522 0.04 -19.72 -60.08
CA PRO A 522 1.37 -19.31 -59.62
C PRO A 522 2.28 -18.73 -60.73
N ALA A 523 1.98 -19.00 -62.00
CA ALA A 523 2.77 -18.56 -63.14
C ALA A 523 2.40 -17.15 -63.66
N ASP A 524 1.24 -16.62 -63.28
CA ASP A 524 0.75 -15.32 -63.77
C ASP A 524 1.05 -14.18 -62.76
N PRO A 525 1.85 -13.15 -63.13
CA PRO A 525 2.11 -11.98 -62.30
C PRO A 525 0.86 -11.20 -61.87
N ALA A 526 -0.25 -11.28 -62.62
CA ALA A 526 -1.50 -10.55 -62.33
C ALA A 526 -2.33 -11.19 -61.20
N ARG A 527 -2.09 -12.49 -60.92
CA ARG A 527 -2.82 -13.33 -59.94
C ARG A 527 -2.04 -13.57 -58.64
N ARG A 528 -1.03 -12.73 -58.37
CA ARG A 528 -0.20 -12.82 -57.16
C ARG A 528 -0.94 -12.24 -55.95
N LEU A 529 -0.76 -12.83 -54.76
CA LEU A 529 -1.23 -12.27 -53.50
C LEU A 529 -0.76 -10.81 -53.36
N ARG A 530 -1.72 -9.90 -53.23
CA ARG A 530 -1.46 -8.46 -53.19
C ARG A 530 -1.22 -8.05 -51.75
N VAL A 531 0.04 -7.74 -51.43
CA VAL A 531 0.43 -7.22 -50.12
C VAL A 531 -0.20 -5.84 -49.92
N LEU A 532 -0.86 -5.68 -48.78
CA LEU A 532 -1.53 -4.44 -48.40
C LEU A 532 -0.52 -3.35 -47.99
N ASN A 533 -0.93 -2.09 -48.10
CA ASN A 533 -0.17 -0.97 -47.56
C ASN A 533 -0.34 -0.89 -46.03
N ALA A 534 0.49 -0.10 -45.35
CA ALA A 534 0.48 0.02 -43.89
C ALA A 534 -0.92 0.33 -43.32
N THR A 535 -1.62 1.32 -43.87
CA THR A 535 -2.96 1.70 -43.39
C THR A 535 -3.98 0.57 -43.50
N LYS A 536 -3.99 -0.17 -44.62
CA LYS A 536 -4.89 -1.32 -44.80
C LYS A 536 -4.46 -2.52 -43.94
N THR A 537 -3.17 -2.69 -43.69
CA THR A 537 -2.65 -3.67 -42.74
C THR A 537 -3.16 -3.37 -41.33
N ASP A 538 -3.07 -2.12 -40.87
CA ASP A 538 -3.57 -1.71 -39.55
C ASP A 538 -5.08 -1.96 -39.43
N MET A 539 -5.86 -1.66 -40.48
CA MET A 539 -7.29 -1.99 -40.52
C MET A 539 -7.53 -3.50 -40.43
N ALA A 540 -6.76 -4.32 -41.17
CA ALA A 540 -6.90 -5.77 -41.12
C ALA A 540 -6.51 -6.37 -39.76
N LEU A 541 -5.55 -5.76 -39.05
CA LEU A 541 -5.21 -6.15 -37.67
C LEU A 541 -6.32 -5.75 -36.69
N ALA A 542 -6.94 -4.58 -36.87
CA ALA A 542 -8.11 -4.19 -36.08
C ALA A 542 -9.30 -5.14 -36.32
N ASP A 543 -9.50 -5.60 -37.56
CA ASP A 543 -10.50 -6.61 -37.90
C ASP A 543 -10.17 -7.97 -37.23
N LEU A 544 -8.89 -8.36 -37.21
CA LEU A 544 -8.41 -9.55 -36.52
C LEU A 544 -8.70 -9.47 -35.01
N GLU A 545 -8.36 -8.35 -34.37
CA GLU A 545 -8.64 -8.12 -32.95
C GLU A 545 -10.13 -8.17 -32.65
N THR A 546 -10.94 -7.50 -33.48
CA THR A 546 -12.40 -7.51 -33.37
C THR A 546 -12.96 -8.93 -33.50
N SER A 547 -12.46 -9.71 -34.46
CA SER A 547 -12.85 -11.12 -34.65
C SER A 547 -12.51 -11.98 -33.43
N LEU A 548 -11.33 -11.79 -32.85
CA LEU A 548 -10.89 -12.49 -31.64
C LEU A 548 -11.75 -12.14 -30.43
N GLN A 549 -12.09 -10.85 -30.25
CA GLN A 549 -12.94 -10.35 -29.16
C GLN A 549 -14.39 -10.83 -29.30
N GLN A 550 -14.97 -10.73 -30.50
CA GLN A 550 -16.36 -11.10 -30.77
C GLN A 550 -16.58 -12.62 -30.85
N ARG A 551 -15.51 -13.41 -31.04
CA ARG A 551 -15.55 -14.87 -31.19
C ARG A 551 -16.56 -15.33 -32.26
N LEU A 552 -16.40 -14.76 -33.45
CA LEU A 552 -17.26 -15.07 -34.60
C LEU A 552 -17.25 -16.58 -34.96
N PRO A 553 -18.31 -17.10 -35.59
CA PRO A 553 -18.41 -18.52 -35.96
C PRO A 553 -17.22 -18.98 -36.82
N ALA A 554 -16.72 -20.19 -36.58
CA ALA A 554 -15.61 -20.73 -37.37
C ALA A 554 -16.02 -20.96 -38.84
N ALA A 555 -15.06 -20.80 -39.76
CA ALA A 555 -15.27 -21.09 -41.18
C ALA A 555 -15.62 -22.58 -41.41
N SER A 556 -16.34 -22.87 -42.51
CA SER A 556 -16.77 -24.23 -42.84
C SER A 556 -15.57 -25.19 -43.02
N PRO A 557 -15.71 -26.49 -42.70
CA PRO A 557 -14.61 -27.47 -42.83
C PRO A 557 -14.04 -27.57 -44.24
N GLU A 558 -14.87 -27.33 -45.26
CA GLU A 558 -14.50 -27.35 -46.68
C GLU A 558 -13.54 -26.19 -47.01
N VAL A 559 -13.85 -24.98 -46.56
CA VAL A 559 -12.98 -23.80 -46.68
C VAL A 559 -11.67 -24.02 -45.94
N GLN A 560 -11.72 -24.56 -44.72
CA GLN A 560 -10.50 -24.88 -43.95
C GLN A 560 -9.60 -25.88 -44.70
N GLN A 561 -10.17 -26.90 -45.35
CA GLN A 561 -9.42 -27.87 -46.14
C GLN A 561 -8.80 -27.24 -47.40
N GLN A 562 -9.55 -26.39 -48.11
CA GLN A 562 -9.04 -25.67 -49.27
C GLN A 562 -7.86 -24.76 -48.92
N LEU A 563 -8.00 -23.96 -47.86
CA LEU A 563 -6.94 -23.08 -47.36
C LEU A 563 -5.70 -23.87 -46.94
N ARG A 564 -5.90 -25.01 -46.26
CA ARG A 564 -4.80 -25.88 -45.82
C ARG A 564 -3.98 -26.43 -46.99
N LEU A 565 -4.60 -26.78 -48.11
CA LEU A 565 -3.90 -27.25 -49.31
C LEU A 565 -3.11 -26.12 -50.00
N GLY A 566 -3.64 -24.90 -49.96
CA GLY A 566 -3.03 -23.71 -50.56
C GLY A 566 -1.88 -23.07 -49.78
N LEU A 567 -1.89 -23.24 -48.45
CA LEU A 567 -0.98 -22.53 -47.53
C LEU A 567 0.53 -22.62 -47.89
N PRO A 568 1.10 -23.78 -48.26
CA PRO A 568 2.54 -23.85 -48.58
C PRO A 568 2.96 -22.96 -49.76
N ALA A 569 2.09 -22.85 -50.76
CA ALA A 569 2.32 -22.00 -51.93
C ALA A 569 2.20 -20.51 -51.55
N ASP A 570 1.16 -20.16 -50.79
CA ASP A 570 0.93 -18.79 -50.30
C ASP A 570 2.11 -18.29 -49.45
N VAL A 571 2.61 -19.13 -48.53
CA VAL A 571 3.75 -18.80 -47.66
C VAL A 571 5.03 -18.63 -48.47
N THR A 572 5.28 -19.50 -49.45
CA THR A 572 6.49 -19.42 -50.29
C THR A 572 6.49 -18.14 -51.13
N GLN A 573 5.33 -17.73 -51.64
CA GLN A 573 5.17 -16.50 -52.40
C GLN A 573 5.44 -15.25 -51.53
N LEU A 574 4.95 -15.24 -50.29
CA LEU A 574 5.07 -14.09 -49.39
C LEU A 574 6.39 -14.04 -48.61
N LYS A 575 7.12 -15.16 -48.50
CA LYS A 575 8.36 -15.27 -47.73
C LYS A 575 9.40 -14.21 -48.13
N GLN A 576 9.63 -14.00 -49.42
CA GLN A 576 10.60 -13.01 -49.90
C GLN A 576 10.20 -11.57 -49.52
N ARG A 577 8.89 -11.27 -49.51
CA ARG A 577 8.35 -9.96 -49.10
C ARG A 577 8.48 -9.77 -47.59
N LEU A 578 8.21 -10.82 -46.81
CA LEU A 578 8.37 -10.82 -45.36
C LEU A 578 9.83 -10.58 -44.95
N GLU A 579 10.78 -11.24 -45.61
CA GLU A 579 12.23 -11.04 -45.37
C GLU A 579 12.66 -9.60 -45.70
N ALA A 580 12.14 -9.01 -46.78
CA ALA A 580 12.40 -7.61 -47.12
C ALA A 580 11.82 -6.64 -46.06
N LEU A 581 10.59 -6.87 -45.61
CA LEU A 581 9.95 -6.09 -44.55
C LEU A 581 10.71 -6.20 -43.22
N ALA A 582 11.15 -7.41 -42.87
CA ALA A 582 11.96 -7.64 -41.68
C ALA A 582 13.32 -6.94 -41.74
N GLY A 583 13.95 -6.87 -42.91
CA GLY A 583 15.17 -6.08 -43.12
C GLY A 583 14.94 -4.58 -42.88
N GLU A 584 13.84 -4.02 -43.38
CA GLU A 584 13.48 -2.62 -43.16
C GLU A 584 13.20 -2.32 -41.67
N ARG A 585 12.39 -3.17 -41.02
CA ARG A 585 12.08 -3.07 -39.58
C ARG A 585 13.34 -3.21 -38.71
N ALA A 586 14.22 -4.16 -39.05
CA ALA A 586 15.50 -4.33 -38.36
C ALA A 586 16.40 -3.09 -38.47
N ALA A 587 16.50 -2.49 -39.66
CA ALA A 587 17.28 -1.27 -39.87
C ALA A 587 16.72 -0.09 -39.04
N LYS A 588 15.39 0.07 -39.02
CA LYS A 588 14.72 1.09 -38.20
C LYS A 588 14.95 0.85 -36.69
N ALA A 589 14.82 -0.40 -36.23
CA ALA A 589 15.09 -0.76 -34.84
C ALA A 589 16.54 -0.49 -34.45
N GLN A 590 17.51 -0.81 -35.32
CA GLN A 590 18.93 -0.53 -35.09
C GLN A 590 19.21 0.98 -35.02
N GLN A 591 18.56 1.79 -35.85
CA GLN A 591 18.65 3.25 -35.77
C GLN A 591 18.12 3.77 -34.42
N LEU A 592 16.95 3.29 -33.98
CA LEU A 592 16.35 3.69 -32.70
C LEU A 592 17.20 3.24 -31.49
N LEU A 593 17.76 2.02 -31.53
CA LEU A 593 18.71 1.55 -30.52
C LEU A 593 19.95 2.44 -30.46
N GLY A 594 20.47 2.88 -31.61
CA GLY A 594 21.58 3.84 -31.68
C GLY A 594 21.23 5.21 -31.07
N GLN A 595 20.05 5.75 -31.39
CA GLN A 595 19.57 7.01 -30.79
C GLN A 595 19.42 6.89 -29.28
N ARG A 596 18.86 5.76 -28.80
CA ARG A 596 18.72 5.49 -27.37
C ARG A 596 20.07 5.32 -26.68
N ALA A 597 21.02 4.66 -27.33
CA ALA A 597 22.38 4.51 -26.82
C ALA A 597 23.07 5.87 -26.61
N GLU A 598 22.94 6.79 -27.58
CA GLU A 598 23.48 8.15 -27.42
C GLU A 598 22.76 8.94 -26.34
N ALA A 599 21.44 8.83 -26.24
CA ALA A 599 20.65 9.51 -25.21
C ALA A 599 21.02 9.02 -23.80
N GLU A 600 21.13 7.70 -23.59
CA GLU A 600 21.52 7.11 -22.31
C GLU A 600 22.98 7.41 -21.96
N ALA A 601 23.90 7.36 -22.94
CA ALA A 601 25.28 7.76 -22.73
C ALA A 601 25.40 9.25 -22.34
N ALA A 602 24.68 10.15 -23.02
CA ALA A 602 24.68 11.57 -22.70
C ALA A 602 24.06 11.86 -21.33
N ALA A 603 22.95 11.18 -20.97
CA ALA A 603 22.34 11.30 -19.66
C ALA A 603 23.27 10.81 -18.55
N PHE A 604 23.97 9.70 -18.76
CA PHE A 604 24.95 9.16 -17.82
C PHE A 604 26.12 10.13 -17.60
N VAL A 605 26.66 10.70 -18.69
CA VAL A 605 27.71 11.75 -18.62
C VAL A 605 27.22 12.94 -17.80
N LYS A 606 26.02 13.46 -18.10
CA LYS A 606 25.45 14.60 -17.37
C LYS A 606 25.32 14.33 -15.86
N VAL A 607 24.84 13.15 -15.47
CA VAL A 607 24.73 12.77 -14.05
C VAL A 607 26.11 12.71 -13.37
N LEU A 608 27.12 12.18 -14.06
CA LEU A 608 28.48 12.14 -13.54
C LEU A 608 29.12 13.52 -13.43
N GLU A 609 28.88 14.41 -14.40
CA GLU A 609 29.33 15.81 -14.37
C GLU A 609 28.67 16.58 -13.21
N GLU A 610 27.36 16.44 -13.01
CA GLU A 610 26.65 17.05 -11.87
C GLU A 610 27.17 16.52 -10.53
N GLN A 611 27.44 15.21 -10.42
CA GLN A 611 28.08 14.64 -9.23
C GLN A 611 29.49 15.19 -9.01
N ARG A 612 30.29 15.32 -10.08
CA ARG A 612 31.65 15.87 -10.05
C ARG A 612 31.63 17.32 -9.55
N GLU A 613 30.76 18.16 -10.11
CA GLU A 613 30.59 19.55 -9.68
C GLU A 613 30.14 19.66 -8.22
N ARG A 614 29.19 18.81 -7.80
CA ARG A 614 28.73 18.79 -6.40
C ARG A 614 29.85 18.41 -5.44
N ILE A 615 30.67 17.42 -5.78
CA ILE A 615 31.83 17.01 -4.96
C ILE A 615 32.87 18.14 -4.93
N LEU A 616 33.19 18.77 -6.07
CA LEU A 616 34.14 19.89 -6.12
C LEU A 616 33.67 21.09 -5.29
N LYS A 617 32.39 21.46 -5.38
CA LYS A 617 31.78 22.55 -4.60
C LYS A 617 31.73 22.24 -3.11
N THR A 618 31.48 20.98 -2.76
CA THR A 618 31.52 20.53 -1.36
C THR A 618 32.93 20.62 -0.84
N ARG A 619 33.91 20.08 -1.57
CA ARG A 619 35.33 20.17 -1.24
C ARG A 619 35.79 21.61 -1.08
N SER A 620 35.44 22.53 -1.98
CA SER A 620 35.87 23.94 -1.86
C SER A 620 35.32 24.62 -0.60
N LYS A 621 34.09 24.30 -0.18
CA LYS A 621 33.52 24.78 1.09
C LYS A 621 34.26 24.21 2.29
N TYR A 622 34.50 22.90 2.29
CA TYR A 622 35.22 22.22 3.36
C TYR A 622 36.69 22.66 3.47
N ASP A 623 37.38 22.89 2.34
CA ASP A 623 38.74 23.42 2.32
C ASP A 623 38.77 24.85 2.90
N SER A 624 37.73 25.68 2.65
CA SER A 624 37.63 27.03 3.24
C SER A 624 37.32 27.04 4.75
N GLU A 625 36.60 26.05 5.26
CA GLU A 625 36.32 25.88 6.70
C GLU A 625 37.51 25.26 7.44
N ALA A 626 38.26 24.36 6.79
CA ALA A 626 39.47 23.76 7.34
C ALA A 626 40.60 24.80 7.56
N ASP A 627 40.73 25.79 6.67
CA ASP A 627 41.66 26.91 6.85
C ASP A 627 41.29 27.81 8.05
N GLN A 628 40.01 27.86 8.44
CA GLN A 628 39.55 28.60 9.64
C GLN A 628 39.80 27.83 10.94
N LEU A 629 39.66 26.50 10.91
CA LEU A 629 39.91 25.61 12.06
C LEU A 629 41.41 25.47 12.38
N ALA A 630 42.31 25.78 11.45
CA ALA A 630 43.75 25.75 11.68
C ALA A 630 44.28 26.82 12.66
N PHE A 631 43.43 27.76 13.11
CA PHE A 631 43.80 28.86 14.01
C PHE A 631 43.41 28.66 15.50
N SER A 632 42.73 27.57 15.87
CA SER A 632 42.49 27.20 17.28
C SER A 632 43.38 26.03 17.69
N PHE A 633 43.82 25.97 18.96
CA PHE A 633 44.71 24.92 19.48
C PHE A 633 44.02 24.19 20.64
N ALA A 634 43.34 23.07 20.36
CA ALA A 634 42.79 22.18 21.40
C ALA A 634 42.80 20.69 21.00
N THR A 635 42.94 19.79 21.97
CA THR A 635 43.24 18.36 21.80
C THR A 635 42.17 17.50 21.12
N ASP A 636 40.92 17.98 20.99
CA ASP A 636 39.84 17.29 20.25
C ASP A 636 40.00 17.39 18.71
N GLU A 637 40.92 18.21 18.22
CA GLU A 637 41.14 18.44 16.78
C GLU A 637 41.79 17.24 16.06
N GLN A 638 42.52 16.35 16.73
CA GLN A 638 43.21 15.26 16.02
C GLN A 638 42.25 14.22 15.41
N ALA A 639 41.13 13.94 16.07
CA ALA A 639 40.10 13.04 15.54
C ALA A 639 39.35 13.69 14.37
N GLN A 640 39.02 14.99 14.51
CA GLN A 640 38.38 15.78 13.46
C GLN A 640 39.29 15.95 12.23
N LEU A 641 40.58 16.23 12.42
CA LEU A 641 41.57 16.31 11.34
C LEU A 641 41.78 14.97 10.62
N ARG A 642 41.68 13.83 11.33
CA ARG A 642 41.68 12.50 10.70
C ARG A 642 40.44 12.29 9.85
N GLN A 643 39.26 12.61 10.38
CA GLN A 643 38.00 12.52 9.63
C GLN A 643 37.99 13.43 8.40
N LEU A 644 38.54 14.65 8.50
CA LEU A 644 38.70 15.57 7.37
C LEU A 644 39.63 15.01 6.29
N ARG A 645 40.76 14.42 6.69
CA ARG A 645 41.68 13.74 5.76
C ARG A 645 41.02 12.54 5.08
N ASP A 646 40.25 11.76 5.82
CA ASP A 646 39.54 10.59 5.29
C ASP A 646 38.44 11.00 4.30
N ASN A 647 37.67 12.05 4.60
CA ASN A 647 36.69 12.64 3.69
C ASN A 647 37.35 13.15 2.41
N ARG A 648 38.47 13.86 2.52
CA ARG A 648 39.24 14.34 1.38
C ARG A 648 39.77 13.19 0.52
N ASN A 649 40.37 12.17 1.13
CA ASN A 649 40.85 10.98 0.44
C ASN A 649 39.70 10.23 -0.26
N HIS A 650 38.51 10.18 0.36
CA HIS A 650 37.32 9.58 -0.23
C HIS A 650 36.85 10.38 -1.45
N TRP A 651 36.76 11.71 -1.37
CA TRP A 651 36.39 12.56 -2.50
C TRP A 651 37.40 12.49 -3.64
N GLU A 652 38.71 12.48 -3.36
CA GLU A 652 39.76 12.33 -4.38
C GLU A 652 39.65 10.97 -5.10
N LYS A 653 39.45 9.87 -4.36
CA LYS A 653 39.19 8.55 -4.94
C LYS A 653 37.92 8.52 -5.78
N ARG A 654 36.84 9.19 -5.32
CA ARG A 654 35.56 9.26 -6.03
C ARG A 654 35.69 10.09 -7.32
N LEU A 655 36.36 11.23 -7.29
CA LEU A 655 36.64 12.05 -8.48
C LEU A 655 37.47 11.28 -9.50
N ALA A 656 38.57 10.63 -9.08
CA ALA A 656 39.38 9.81 -9.96
C ALA A 656 38.63 8.59 -10.55
N ARG A 657 37.59 8.11 -9.86
CA ARG A 657 36.68 7.10 -10.43
C ARG A 657 35.72 7.75 -11.44
N ILE A 658 35.10 8.88 -11.11
CA ILE A 658 34.19 9.58 -12.02
C ILE A 658 34.91 9.95 -13.32
N ASP A 659 36.14 10.46 -13.26
CA ASP A 659 36.91 10.83 -14.45
C ASP A 659 37.19 9.60 -15.34
N ARG A 660 37.49 8.43 -14.75
CA ARG A 660 37.62 7.16 -15.51
C ARG A 660 36.29 6.69 -16.09
N ASP A 661 35.22 6.76 -15.30
CA ASP A 661 33.88 6.32 -15.71
C ASP A 661 33.37 7.20 -16.86
N LEU A 662 33.68 8.51 -16.87
CA LEU A 662 33.36 9.44 -17.97
C LEU A 662 34.04 9.07 -19.30
N GLU A 663 35.22 8.46 -19.26
CA GLU A 663 35.93 8.03 -20.48
C GLU A 663 35.45 6.66 -20.98
N LEU A 664 35.24 5.70 -20.09
CA LEU A 664 35.03 4.30 -20.45
C LEU A 664 33.55 3.90 -20.57
N GLU A 665 32.70 4.37 -19.65
CA GLU A 665 31.30 3.91 -19.55
C GLU A 665 30.44 4.36 -20.73
N PRO A 666 30.55 5.59 -21.28
CA PRO A 666 29.76 5.97 -22.46
C PRO A 666 30.02 5.07 -23.67
N ALA A 667 31.27 4.60 -23.85
CA ALA A 667 31.60 3.65 -24.90
C ALA A 667 31.03 2.25 -24.60
N ALA A 668 31.05 1.82 -23.33
CA ALA A 668 30.44 0.56 -22.91
C ALA A 668 28.91 0.54 -23.11
N ILE A 669 28.23 1.64 -22.77
CA ILE A 669 26.79 1.82 -23.01
C ILE A 669 26.49 1.69 -24.50
N ARG A 670 27.20 2.44 -25.37
CA ARG A 670 27.02 2.33 -26.84
C ARG A 670 27.23 0.91 -27.35
N ARG A 671 28.25 0.21 -26.83
CA ARG A 671 28.53 -1.18 -27.20
C ARG A 671 27.40 -2.14 -26.78
N SER A 672 26.74 -1.88 -25.65
CA SER A 672 25.63 -2.71 -25.17
C SER A 672 24.43 -2.69 -26.13
N PHE A 673 24.19 -1.57 -26.81
CA PHE A 673 23.11 -1.42 -27.81
C PHE A 673 23.52 -1.81 -29.23
N ALA A 674 24.78 -2.19 -29.46
CA ALA A 674 25.27 -2.56 -30.78
C ALA A 674 24.79 -3.95 -31.19
N VAL A 675 23.94 -4.00 -32.22
CA VAL A 675 23.51 -5.26 -32.86
C VAL A 675 24.73 -5.96 -33.47
N SER A 676 25.00 -7.18 -33.00
CA SER A 676 26.21 -7.95 -33.36
C SER A 676 25.92 -9.12 -34.30
N THR A 677 24.64 -9.38 -34.60
CA THR A 677 24.18 -10.54 -35.37
C THR A 677 23.28 -10.10 -36.51
N ALA A 678 23.17 -10.94 -37.55
CA ALA A 678 22.16 -10.75 -38.58
C ALA A 678 20.75 -10.87 -37.97
N PRO A 679 19.74 -10.16 -38.50
CA PRO A 679 18.36 -10.26 -38.03
C PRO A 679 17.88 -11.71 -38.08
N ARG A 680 17.39 -12.23 -36.95
CA ARG A 680 16.79 -13.57 -36.89
C ARG A 680 15.28 -13.45 -37.09
N ILE A 681 14.76 -14.15 -38.10
CA ILE A 681 13.34 -14.16 -38.44
C ILE A 681 12.82 -15.57 -38.19
N GLU A 682 11.92 -15.73 -37.23
CA GLU A 682 11.26 -16.99 -36.90
C GLU A 682 9.80 -16.93 -37.36
N PRO A 683 9.31 -17.82 -38.25
CA PRO A 683 7.90 -17.86 -38.62
C PRO A 683 7.03 -18.17 -37.39
N ALA A 684 6.05 -17.33 -37.08
CA ALA A 684 5.17 -17.51 -35.92
C ALA A 684 3.88 -18.24 -36.28
N GLY A 685 3.24 -17.86 -37.38
CA GLY A 685 2.00 -18.48 -37.83
C GLY A 685 1.35 -17.75 -39.02
N ALA A 686 0.35 -18.39 -39.60
CA ALA A 686 -0.49 -17.82 -40.65
C ALA A 686 -1.95 -17.73 -40.18
N ILE A 687 -2.61 -16.61 -40.46
CA ILE A 687 -4.03 -16.41 -40.12
C ILE A 687 -4.76 -16.02 -41.39
N TYR A 688 -5.78 -16.81 -41.76
CA TYR A 688 -6.74 -16.42 -42.78
C TYR A 688 -7.92 -15.73 -42.11
N LEU A 689 -8.18 -14.47 -42.48
CA LEU A 689 -9.44 -13.79 -42.19
C LEU A 689 -10.40 -14.07 -43.34
N TRP A 690 -11.46 -14.83 -43.08
CA TRP A 690 -12.45 -15.22 -44.07
C TRP A 690 -13.73 -14.41 -43.89
N PRO A 691 -14.32 -13.82 -44.96
CA PRO A 691 -15.58 -13.10 -44.86
C PRO A 691 -16.68 -14.05 -44.35
N LEU A 692 -17.50 -13.58 -43.42
CA LEU A 692 -18.74 -14.28 -43.06
C LEU A 692 -19.58 -14.40 -44.32
N GLU A 693 -19.99 -15.62 -44.67
CA GLU A 693 -20.99 -15.80 -45.71
C GLU A 693 -22.23 -14.99 -45.30
N ALA A 694 -22.56 -13.95 -46.07
CA ALA A 694 -23.83 -13.28 -45.91
C ALA A 694 -24.91 -14.35 -46.09
N ASN A 695 -25.65 -14.66 -45.02
CA ASN A 695 -26.74 -15.64 -45.04
C ASN A 695 -27.50 -15.58 -46.37
N ALA A 696 -27.44 -16.67 -47.12
CA ALA A 696 -28.53 -17.07 -47.99
C ALA A 696 -29.69 -17.59 -47.14
#